data_AF-A0A7C8IX42-F1
#
_entry.id   AF-A0A7C8IX42-F1
#
_cell.length_a   1.000
_cell.length_b   1.000
_cell.length_c   1.000
_cell.angle_alpha   90.00
_cell.angle_beta   90.00
_cell.angle_gamma   90.00
#
_symmetry.space_group_name_H-M   'P 1'
#
loop_
_entity.id
_entity.type
_entity.pdbx_description
1 polymer ?
#
loop_
_entity_poly.entity_id
_entity_poly.type
_entity_poly.pdbx_seq_one_letter_code
_entity_poly.pdbx_strand_id
1 'polypeptide(L)'
;MPTSTPLRAFARRGLLSPARSRISRHICRTPCPSVLSRPRITSQTATVVAVPHLPLRAFSTTRPRYFASVEDGFGPKSVERESDEVDVCIIGGGPAGLSAAIRLKQLANESGNEDFRVLLLEKAGEIGAHILSGAVIQPTAVNELFPDWLDENNENRFEHATPAGADRMRFLTKSSAIPIPIPPQMNNHGNYIVSLNEFTKWLGERAEELGVEVYPGFAASEVIYDLDGSVKGVATNDLGIARDGKPKDSFERGMEFHARVTMFAEGCHGSLTKQVINKFDLRRDSQPQTYGLGLKEVWEIEPEKFNKGQVTHSLGYPLPSDTYGGAWMYHFGDNLVSIGLVVALDYPNPWLSPYGEFQKLKQHPLYRKVLEGGKCLSYGARALIEGGFQSIPKVAFPGGALIGDSAGFVNVPKVKGTHNAMKSGMLAAEAAWTALSQGDSSAVFLYDYEDSLRKSEIWKELKEVRNMRPSFHNPLGVYGGVMYSGLEAYVLKGRVPWTLKHKHRDHEATKHADQCTKIEYPKPDGKITFDILTSVSRTGTNHEEDQPVHLQVKDWDAHAVETWPPYKGLENRFCPAGVYEYVEDDSKPLGVRFQINAQNIPCAYARPPRIIGHRECPHTANSGSVPNESPDLPGACGLVDPQFDLDARAVTLTGTDTCVSSFLECGTDFTSLPETGPAIHGCLVPDHQFPSDAVTTSGATAGSEPGFHAIFSNSCSTASTHTGHNAYSHHSASSYVGSLEVPLDIDSGSPEVDPNQPVILRENLEDVQPVPEDSGPVTATTTAVSGEEIEPWIIALAAKPGLPDPPALVEHSVQTLLRAFRSWPGMLAKGIQLPPIIHPFQFCDGGGDETRMPRLIARCVTLCKLWVGQAEDSGQIVECAVRGEAESILAKYHTYDAPTLLAAMQSLMILLILLIFPSNRQSTLSVVPGHIFAAVQELANHVLSTGMMLHEEASHVRPPWRIWAHIEAKRRTLMCIYFLHWANSAYHGVRHFNCLQLGRMLATGPKWLWQARDEKTWTNLYGRWLAQWDGKEIIQAEFFLTERGPVMDSRVEMWLEDADELGMLIMTIMNASQRDLSTIPDAEGNIVG
;
A
#
# COMPACT_ATOMS: atom_id res chain seq x y z
N MET A 1 -41.26 21.92 34.91
CA MET A 1 -41.80 23.15 35.54
C MET A 1 -42.94 22.76 36.47
N PRO A 2 -43.29 23.58 37.50
CA PRO A 2 -42.48 24.65 38.11
C PRO A 2 -42.52 24.67 39.66
N THR A 3 -41.55 25.36 40.30
CA THR A 3 -41.54 26.07 41.62
C THR A 3 -40.10 26.07 42.18
N SER A 4 -39.58 27.06 42.94
CA SER A 4 -39.86 28.51 43.04
C SER A 4 -38.71 29.22 43.80
N THR A 5 -38.47 30.51 43.52
CA THR A 5 -37.49 31.44 44.17
C THR A 5 -37.84 31.75 45.67
N PRO A 6 -37.05 32.48 46.53
CA PRO A 6 -36.28 33.72 46.21
C PRO A 6 -35.05 34.21 47.09
N LEU A 7 -34.38 35.28 46.59
CA LEU A 7 -33.85 36.50 47.28
C LEU A 7 -32.78 36.51 48.41
N ARG A 8 -31.61 37.14 48.13
CA ARG A 8 -30.90 38.30 48.80
C ARG A 8 -29.37 38.21 48.53
N ALA A 9 -28.57 39.17 48.07
CA ALA A 9 -28.50 40.66 48.04
C ALA A 9 -27.56 41.29 49.11
N PHE A 10 -26.44 41.94 48.71
CA PHE A 10 -26.00 43.32 49.10
C PHE A 10 -24.58 43.73 48.60
N ALA A 11 -24.43 44.97 48.08
CA ALA A 11 -23.26 45.91 48.16
C ALA A 11 -21.83 45.52 47.65
N ARG A 12 -20.91 46.44 47.27
CA ARG A 12 -20.92 47.88 46.87
C ARG A 12 -19.55 48.31 46.28
N ARG A 13 -19.56 49.14 45.21
CA ARG A 13 -18.54 50.16 44.79
C ARG A 13 -17.07 49.68 44.50
N GLY A 14 -16.32 50.30 43.58
CA GLY A 14 -16.69 51.31 42.59
C GLY A 14 -15.54 51.86 41.73
N LEU A 15 -15.93 52.55 40.64
CA LEU A 15 -15.39 53.84 40.14
C LEU A 15 -13.87 54.04 39.88
N LEU A 16 -13.47 54.07 38.60
CA LEU A 16 -13.18 55.32 37.85
C LEU A 16 -12.80 55.07 36.36
N SER A 17 -12.64 56.15 35.58
CA SER A 17 -12.39 56.23 34.11
C SER A 17 -11.80 57.64 33.81
N PRO A 18 -11.51 58.14 32.58
CA PRO A 18 -11.64 57.58 31.21
C PRO A 18 -10.49 57.94 30.20
N ALA A 19 -10.76 57.76 28.89
CA ALA A 19 -10.31 58.60 27.74
C ALA A 19 -8.87 58.45 27.15
N ARG A 20 -8.57 58.82 25.88
CA ARG A 20 -9.26 58.71 24.56
C ARG A 20 -8.35 59.25 23.41
N SER A 21 -8.60 58.82 22.15
CA SER A 21 -8.31 59.54 20.87
C SER A 21 -6.83 59.65 20.39
N ARG A 22 -6.46 59.92 19.11
CA ARG A 22 -7.11 59.84 17.76
C ARG A 22 -6.07 60.02 16.59
N ILE A 23 -6.24 59.25 15.49
CA ILE A 23 -6.21 59.62 14.04
C ILE A 23 -5.21 60.68 13.50
N SER A 24 -4.40 60.35 12.46
CA SER A 24 -4.42 60.98 11.10
C SER A 24 -3.51 60.28 10.04
N ARG A 25 -3.45 60.80 8.79
CA ARG A 25 -2.86 60.21 7.54
C ARG A 25 -1.95 61.20 6.75
N HIS A 26 -1.35 60.71 5.64
CA HIS A 26 -0.86 61.39 4.38
C HIS A 26 0.67 61.56 4.18
N ILE A 27 1.25 61.73 2.95
CA ILE A 27 1.09 61.04 1.62
C ILE A 27 2.22 61.46 0.61
N CYS A 28 2.64 60.57 -0.32
CA CYS A 28 3.31 60.78 -1.65
C CYS A 28 4.69 61.49 -1.90
N ARG A 29 5.58 60.73 -2.60
CA ARG A 29 6.31 60.99 -3.89
C ARG A 29 7.58 61.91 -3.99
N THR A 30 8.31 61.67 -5.11
CA THR A 30 9.65 62.12 -5.59
C THR A 30 9.55 63.21 -6.71
N PRO A 31 10.59 63.74 -7.45
CA PRO A 31 12.01 63.32 -7.65
C PRO A 31 13.12 64.45 -7.78
N CYS A 32 14.29 64.09 -8.37
CA CYS A 32 15.56 64.80 -8.75
C CYS A 32 15.48 66.16 -9.55
N PRO A 33 16.57 66.90 -9.95
CA PRO A 33 18.01 66.50 -10.14
C PRO A 33 19.22 67.52 -9.95
N SER A 34 20.46 66.98 -9.89
CA SER A 34 21.74 67.39 -10.59
C SER A 34 22.65 68.62 -10.25
N VAL A 35 23.98 68.42 -10.50
CA VAL A 35 25.03 69.37 -11.03
C VAL A 35 25.71 70.42 -10.08
N LEU A 36 27.01 70.83 -10.16
CA LEU A 36 28.33 70.28 -10.62
C LEU A 36 29.51 71.26 -10.30
N SER A 37 30.77 70.84 -9.99
CA SER A 37 32.04 71.63 -10.19
C SER A 37 33.35 70.78 -10.12
N ARG A 38 34.57 71.38 -10.24
CA ARG A 38 35.83 70.81 -10.88
C ARG A 38 37.13 71.64 -10.49
N PRO A 39 38.37 71.43 -11.05
CA PRO A 39 39.23 70.24 -11.36
C PRO A 39 40.80 70.46 -11.14
N ARG A 40 41.68 69.60 -11.75
CA ARG A 40 43.16 69.71 -12.11
C ARG A 40 44.13 68.77 -11.33
N ILE A 41 45.26 68.23 -11.84
CA ILE A 41 45.98 68.22 -13.16
C ILE A 41 46.86 66.91 -13.22
N THR A 42 46.68 65.91 -14.11
CA THR A 42 47.18 65.62 -15.51
C THR A 42 48.66 65.19 -15.74
N SER A 43 48.87 63.95 -16.24
CA SER A 43 49.90 63.52 -17.24
C SER A 43 49.54 62.08 -17.76
N GLN A 44 48.94 61.91 -18.94
CA GLN A 44 49.54 61.43 -20.23
C GLN A 44 50.03 59.94 -20.26
N THR A 45 49.68 59.07 -21.22
CA THR A 45 48.93 59.22 -22.50
C THR A 45 48.32 57.90 -23.06
N ALA A 46 47.23 58.01 -23.84
CA ALA A 46 46.71 57.12 -24.92
C ALA A 46 46.65 55.57 -24.70
N THR A 47 45.51 54.94 -24.34
CA THR A 47 44.23 54.64 -25.06
C THR A 47 44.20 53.45 -26.05
N VAL A 48 43.61 52.33 -25.60
CA VAL A 48 42.73 51.42 -26.38
C VAL A 48 41.54 51.04 -25.48
N VAL A 49 40.41 50.62 -26.05
CA VAL A 49 39.13 50.33 -25.35
C VAL A 49 39.24 49.14 -24.39
N ALA A 50 38.54 49.21 -23.24
CA ALA A 50 38.40 48.12 -22.28
C ALA A 50 36.96 47.59 -22.22
N VAL A 51 36.83 46.27 -22.06
CA VAL A 51 35.57 45.56 -21.74
C VAL A 51 35.79 44.84 -20.39
N PRO A 52 34.81 44.79 -19.46
CA PRO A 52 35.03 44.20 -18.14
C PRO A 52 35.28 42.69 -18.18
N HIS A 53 36.27 42.21 -17.44
CA HIS A 53 36.51 40.78 -17.26
C HIS A 53 35.50 40.18 -16.27
N LEU A 54 34.82 39.10 -16.70
CA LEU A 54 34.13 38.16 -15.81
C LEU A 54 35.11 37.11 -15.27
N PRO A 55 34.91 36.58 -14.06
CA PRO A 55 35.79 35.56 -13.48
C PRO A 55 35.57 34.20 -14.18
N LEU A 56 36.66 33.53 -14.59
CA LEU A 56 36.59 32.15 -15.05
C LEU A 56 36.26 31.23 -13.85
N ARG A 57 35.23 30.38 -14.01
CA ARG A 57 35.12 29.15 -13.21
C ARG A 57 36.19 28.16 -13.68
N ALA A 58 36.74 27.38 -12.76
CA ALA A 58 37.63 26.29 -13.10
C ALA A 58 36.89 25.21 -13.90
N PHE A 59 37.57 24.63 -14.90
CA PHE A 59 37.02 23.50 -15.66
C PHE A 59 36.94 22.26 -14.76
N SER A 60 35.75 21.68 -14.64
CA SER A 60 35.60 20.33 -14.09
C SER A 60 36.20 19.35 -15.10
N THR A 61 37.29 18.68 -14.71
CA THR A 61 37.89 17.63 -15.54
C THR A 61 37.08 16.35 -15.36
N THR A 62 36.21 16.06 -16.33
CA THR A 62 35.46 14.81 -16.38
C THR A 62 36.44 13.64 -16.30
N ARG A 63 36.29 12.76 -15.29
CA ARG A 63 37.05 11.50 -15.26
C ARG A 63 36.78 10.74 -16.56
N PRO A 64 37.80 10.10 -17.18
CA PRO A 64 37.54 9.20 -18.28
C PRO A 64 36.57 8.11 -17.83
N ARG A 65 35.42 7.98 -18.51
CA ARG A 65 34.63 6.76 -18.40
C ARG A 65 35.47 5.65 -19.01
N TYR A 66 36.00 4.77 -18.17
CA TYR A 66 36.33 3.43 -18.63
C TYR A 66 35.06 2.83 -19.24
N PHE A 67 35.18 2.18 -20.39
CA PHE A 67 34.09 1.35 -20.90
C PHE A 67 33.88 0.23 -19.88
N ALA A 68 32.66 0.10 -19.35
CA ALA A 68 32.30 -1.01 -18.49
C ALA A 68 32.52 -2.32 -19.25
N SER A 69 33.13 -3.29 -18.56
CA SER A 69 33.26 -4.64 -19.07
C SER A 69 31.91 -5.36 -18.97
N VAL A 70 31.73 -6.44 -19.73
CA VAL A 70 30.47 -7.22 -19.76
C VAL A 70 30.21 -7.96 -18.43
N GLU A 71 31.13 -7.88 -17.46
CA GLU A 71 31.07 -8.52 -16.16
C GLU A 71 30.90 -7.52 -14.98
N ASP A 72 30.82 -6.21 -15.25
CA ASP A 72 30.54 -5.18 -14.24
C ASP A 72 29.07 -5.24 -13.79
N GLY A 73 28.77 -6.13 -12.86
CA GLY A 73 27.42 -6.36 -12.35
C GLY A 73 26.81 -5.12 -11.69
N PHE A 74 25.64 -4.70 -12.19
CA PHE A 74 24.85 -3.60 -11.62
C PHE A 74 24.57 -3.84 -10.12
N GLY A 75 25.01 -2.91 -9.27
CA GLY A 75 24.69 -2.91 -7.85
C GLY A 75 23.45 -2.05 -7.58
N PRO A 76 22.31 -2.60 -7.13
CA PRO A 76 21.10 -1.83 -6.82
C PRO A 76 21.33 -0.66 -5.84
N LYS A 77 22.36 -0.77 -5.00
CA LYS A 77 22.78 0.25 -4.02
C LYS A 77 23.50 1.47 -4.62
N SER A 78 23.88 1.47 -5.90
CA SER A 78 24.53 2.64 -6.54
C SER A 78 23.57 3.59 -7.26
N VAL A 79 22.26 3.26 -7.30
CA VAL A 79 21.21 4.20 -7.70
C VAL A 79 20.75 4.95 -6.45
N GLU A 80 20.57 6.26 -6.49
CA GLU A 80 20.01 7.02 -5.36
C GLU A 80 18.52 6.67 -5.15
N ARG A 81 17.95 7.03 -4.00
CA ARG A 81 16.50 6.94 -3.74
C ARG A 81 15.90 8.32 -3.79
N GLU A 82 14.66 8.40 -4.24
CA GLU A 82 13.82 9.55 -3.91
C GLU A 82 13.49 9.51 -2.41
N SER A 83 13.43 10.69 -1.78
CA SER A 83 13.23 10.84 -0.34
C SER A 83 12.17 11.89 -0.05
N ASP A 84 11.28 11.60 0.90
CA ASP A 84 10.21 12.47 1.36
C ASP A 84 10.29 12.70 2.88
N GLU A 85 9.82 13.86 3.36
CA GLU A 85 9.92 14.28 4.76
C GLU A 85 8.54 14.41 5.43
N VAL A 86 8.39 13.82 6.62
CA VAL A 86 7.16 13.82 7.44
C VAL A 86 7.47 14.07 8.92
N ASP A 87 6.51 14.52 9.72
CA ASP A 87 6.71 14.60 11.18
C ASP A 87 6.77 13.19 11.80
N VAL A 88 5.84 12.31 11.40
CA VAL A 88 5.75 10.95 11.92
C VAL A 88 5.52 9.94 10.80
N CYS A 89 6.38 8.92 10.72
CA CYS A 89 6.19 7.73 9.88
C CYS A 89 5.74 6.55 10.76
N ILE A 90 4.73 5.81 10.32
CA ILE A 90 4.12 4.68 11.05
C ILE A 90 4.18 3.43 10.17
N ILE A 91 4.77 2.36 10.67
CA ILE A 91 5.01 1.13 9.91
C ILE A 91 4.00 0.06 10.33
N GLY A 92 2.93 -0.11 9.56
CA GLY A 92 1.92 -1.17 9.72
C GLY A 92 0.50 -0.66 9.99
N GLY A 93 -0.44 -0.98 9.10
CA GLY A 93 -1.87 -0.65 9.15
C GLY A 93 -2.67 -1.50 10.14
N GLY A 94 -2.05 -1.91 11.24
CA GLY A 94 -2.71 -2.62 12.33
C GLY A 94 -3.42 -1.68 13.32
N PRO A 95 -4.21 -2.22 14.27
CA PRO A 95 -4.95 -1.41 15.23
C PRO A 95 -4.09 -0.44 16.06
N ALA A 96 -2.82 -0.77 16.31
CA ALA A 96 -1.88 0.14 16.99
C ALA A 96 -1.45 1.32 16.10
N GLY A 97 -1.03 1.04 14.86
CA GLY A 97 -0.54 2.06 13.92
C GLY A 97 -1.65 3.05 13.55
N LEU A 98 -2.83 2.54 13.20
CA LEU A 98 -4.00 3.37 12.89
C LEU A 98 -4.43 4.21 14.10
N SER A 99 -4.48 3.64 15.31
CA SER A 99 -4.83 4.43 16.52
C SER A 99 -3.78 5.50 16.86
N ALA A 100 -2.51 5.26 16.56
CA ALA A 100 -1.47 6.28 16.71
C ALA A 100 -1.65 7.40 15.66
N ALA A 101 -1.89 7.05 14.40
CA ALA A 101 -2.08 8.00 13.31
C ALA A 101 -3.30 8.91 13.54
N ILE A 102 -4.44 8.30 13.86
CA ILE A 102 -5.69 8.99 14.20
C ILE A 102 -5.49 9.92 15.39
N ARG A 103 -4.88 9.43 16.48
CA ARG A 103 -4.67 10.25 17.69
C ARG A 103 -3.69 11.41 17.44
N LEU A 104 -2.69 11.23 16.58
CA LEU A 104 -1.79 12.32 16.17
C LEU A 104 -2.54 13.40 15.38
N LYS A 105 -3.32 13.06 14.35
CA LYS A 105 -4.08 14.08 13.60
C LYS A 105 -5.22 14.68 14.41
N GLN A 106 -5.85 13.95 15.34
CA GLN A 106 -6.76 14.55 16.34
C GLN A 106 -6.06 15.67 17.12
N LEU A 107 -4.91 15.40 17.75
CA LEU A 107 -4.15 16.40 18.53
C LEU A 107 -3.65 17.56 17.67
N ALA A 108 -3.19 17.28 16.45
CA ALA A 108 -2.76 18.31 15.51
C ALA A 108 -3.90 19.25 15.10
N ASN A 109 -5.05 18.69 14.71
CA ASN A 109 -6.23 19.44 14.29
C ASN A 109 -6.85 20.20 15.49
N GLU A 110 -6.89 19.60 16.70
CA GLU A 110 -7.26 20.27 17.95
C GLU A 110 -6.38 21.49 18.28
N SER A 111 -5.10 21.46 17.87
CA SER A 111 -4.16 22.57 18.04
C SER A 111 -4.19 23.63 16.91
N GLY A 112 -4.88 23.35 15.81
CA GLY A 112 -4.86 24.17 14.59
C GLY A 112 -3.61 24.00 13.72
N ASN A 113 -2.88 22.88 13.86
CA ASN A 113 -1.71 22.55 13.04
C ASN A 113 -2.10 21.56 11.93
N GLU A 114 -2.80 22.08 10.91
CA GLU A 114 -3.29 21.26 9.77
C GLU A 114 -2.12 20.67 8.96
N ASP A 115 -1.02 21.42 8.85
CA ASP A 115 0.22 21.06 8.13
C ASP A 115 0.98 19.85 8.73
N PHE A 116 0.68 19.45 9.97
CA PHE A 116 1.37 18.35 10.66
C PHE A 116 1.19 17.02 9.91
N ARG A 117 2.30 16.45 9.44
CA ARG A 117 2.28 15.38 8.43
C ARG A 117 2.52 14.00 9.02
N VAL A 118 1.50 13.14 8.94
CA VAL A 118 1.51 11.77 9.48
C VAL A 118 1.28 10.78 8.36
N LEU A 119 2.27 9.93 8.11
CA LEU A 119 2.28 8.95 7.03
C LEU A 119 2.34 7.52 7.59
N LEU A 120 1.53 6.63 7.03
CA LEU A 120 1.42 5.23 7.43
C LEU A 120 1.67 4.31 6.23
N LEU A 121 2.69 3.46 6.34
CA LEU A 121 3.04 2.43 5.35
C LEU A 121 2.41 1.08 5.73
N GLU A 122 1.72 0.42 4.80
CA GLU A 122 1.25 -0.96 4.98
C GLU A 122 1.60 -1.82 3.75
N LYS A 123 2.12 -3.02 3.99
CA LYS A 123 2.49 -3.99 2.96
C LYS A 123 1.28 -4.59 2.23
N ALA A 124 0.12 -4.64 2.88
CA ALA A 124 -1.14 -5.09 2.28
C ALA A 124 -1.61 -4.11 1.20
N GLY A 125 -2.00 -4.64 0.03
CA GLY A 125 -2.55 -3.83 -1.07
C GLY A 125 -3.89 -3.13 -0.75
N GLU A 126 -4.55 -3.50 0.35
CA GLU A 126 -5.58 -2.71 1.01
C GLU A 126 -5.45 -2.88 2.54
N ILE A 127 -5.86 -1.86 3.31
CA ILE A 127 -5.87 -1.95 4.77
C ILE A 127 -6.78 -3.08 5.24
N GLY A 128 -6.28 -3.92 6.13
CA GLY A 128 -6.99 -5.07 6.69
C GLY A 128 -6.69 -6.42 6.03
N ALA A 129 -6.21 -6.49 4.79
CA ALA A 129 -6.03 -7.78 4.10
C ALA A 129 -4.99 -8.72 4.76
N HIS A 130 -4.03 -8.19 5.53
CA HIS A 130 -3.08 -8.99 6.33
C HIS A 130 -3.48 -9.18 7.80
N ILE A 131 -4.66 -8.68 8.21
CA ILE A 131 -5.09 -8.63 9.61
C ILE A 131 -5.90 -9.88 9.97
N LEU A 132 -5.32 -10.73 10.82
CA LEU A 132 -5.95 -11.98 11.25
C LEU A 132 -6.07 -12.07 12.77
N SER A 133 -7.30 -12.27 13.24
CA SER A 133 -7.61 -12.54 14.64
C SER A 133 -8.95 -13.30 14.76
N GLY A 134 -9.14 -14.01 15.87
CA GLY A 134 -10.46 -14.51 16.29
C GLY A 134 -11.42 -13.37 16.66
N ALA A 135 -10.89 -12.25 17.18
CA ALA A 135 -11.53 -10.94 17.25
C ALA A 135 -12.81 -10.80 18.12
N VAL A 136 -12.69 -11.12 19.42
CA VAL A 136 -13.57 -10.54 20.46
C VAL A 136 -12.89 -9.31 21.04
N ILE A 137 -13.29 -8.11 20.60
CA ILE A 137 -12.65 -6.84 20.99
C ILE A 137 -13.24 -6.28 22.29
N GLN A 138 -12.37 -5.75 23.14
CA GLN A 138 -12.75 -4.97 24.33
C GLN A 138 -12.85 -3.49 23.92
N PRO A 139 -14.02 -2.84 24.02
CA PRO A 139 -14.24 -1.55 23.37
C PRO A 139 -13.58 -0.36 24.08
N THR A 140 -12.90 -0.57 25.21
CA THR A 140 -12.36 0.51 26.06
C THR A 140 -11.39 1.46 25.35
N ALA A 141 -10.66 1.00 24.33
CA ALA A 141 -9.76 1.87 23.55
C ALA A 141 -10.46 2.56 22.37
N VAL A 142 -11.38 1.87 21.68
CA VAL A 142 -12.15 2.51 20.59
C VAL A 142 -13.15 3.53 21.14
N ASN A 143 -13.80 3.27 22.28
CA ASN A 143 -14.63 4.26 22.99
C ASN A 143 -13.85 5.51 23.45
N GLU A 144 -12.52 5.43 23.56
CA GLU A 144 -11.66 6.56 23.92
C GLU A 144 -11.22 7.35 22.68
N LEU A 145 -11.01 6.66 21.55
CA LEU A 145 -10.60 7.25 20.26
C LEU A 145 -11.78 7.83 19.46
N PHE A 146 -12.94 7.16 19.52
CA PHE A 146 -14.20 7.44 18.86
C PHE A 146 -15.37 7.02 19.79
N PRO A 147 -15.86 7.92 20.68
CA PRO A 147 -16.91 7.59 21.65
C PRO A 147 -18.23 7.10 21.04
N ASP A 148 -18.47 7.44 19.77
CA ASP A 148 -19.68 7.26 18.97
C ASP A 148 -19.53 6.21 17.85
N TRP A 149 -18.50 5.37 17.90
CA TRP A 149 -18.18 4.36 16.86
C TRP A 149 -19.27 3.31 16.56
N LEU A 150 -20.34 3.25 17.36
CA LEU A 150 -21.53 2.41 17.14
C LEU A 150 -22.85 3.19 17.22
N ASP A 151 -22.82 4.53 17.28
CA ASP A 151 -24.05 5.32 17.38
C ASP A 151 -24.83 5.25 16.05
N GLU A 152 -26.13 5.00 16.11
CA GLU A 152 -26.99 4.94 14.91
C GLU A 152 -27.07 6.29 14.18
N ASN A 153 -26.80 7.40 14.89
CA ASN A 153 -26.72 8.76 14.34
C ASN A 153 -25.35 9.09 13.72
N ASN A 154 -24.33 8.25 13.93
CA ASN A 154 -23.03 8.40 13.28
C ASN A 154 -23.08 7.67 11.92
N GLU A 155 -23.05 8.43 10.83
CA GLU A 155 -23.04 7.91 9.46
C GLU A 155 -21.75 7.10 9.17
N ASN A 156 -20.64 7.44 9.86
CA ASN A 156 -19.33 6.79 9.77
C ASN A 156 -19.09 5.75 10.88
N ARG A 157 -20.13 5.23 11.55
CA ARG A 157 -20.01 4.15 12.55
C ARG A 157 -19.37 2.88 11.97
N PHE A 158 -18.87 2.01 12.84
CA PHE A 158 -18.47 0.66 12.45
C PHE A 158 -19.68 -0.28 12.34
N GLU A 159 -19.94 -0.80 11.15
CA GLU A 159 -21.03 -1.75 10.91
C GLU A 159 -20.67 -3.19 11.34
N HIS A 160 -21.67 -4.07 11.41
CA HIS A 160 -21.52 -5.52 11.65
C HIS A 160 -20.92 -5.97 13.01
N ALA A 161 -20.72 -5.07 13.97
CA ALA A 161 -20.35 -5.45 15.34
C ALA A 161 -21.41 -6.33 16.01
N THR A 162 -21.06 -7.55 16.39
CA THR A 162 -21.98 -8.47 17.11
C THR A 162 -21.71 -8.41 18.61
N PRO A 163 -22.65 -7.98 19.47
CA PRO A 163 -22.47 -8.00 20.92
C PRO A 163 -22.15 -9.42 21.42
N ALA A 164 -21.15 -9.56 22.28
CA ALA A 164 -20.82 -10.82 22.92
C ALA A 164 -21.89 -11.18 23.96
N GLY A 165 -22.47 -12.37 23.82
CA GLY A 165 -23.57 -12.88 24.63
C GLY A 165 -23.11 -13.95 25.62
N ALA A 166 -23.26 -15.22 25.26
CA ALA A 166 -23.00 -16.34 26.16
C ALA A 166 -21.56 -16.86 26.06
N ASP A 167 -20.76 -16.61 27.09
CA ASP A 167 -19.45 -17.24 27.28
C ASP A 167 -19.54 -18.72 27.67
N ARG A 168 -18.63 -19.54 27.13
CA ARG A 168 -18.47 -20.95 27.46
C ARG A 168 -16.98 -21.33 27.46
N MET A 169 -16.48 -21.91 28.55
CA MET A 169 -15.14 -22.50 28.60
C MET A 169 -15.24 -24.03 28.75
N ARG A 170 -14.41 -24.77 28.00
CA ARG A 170 -14.47 -26.24 27.91
C ARG A 170 -13.09 -26.88 28.04
N PHE A 171 -12.99 -27.98 28.77
CA PHE A 171 -11.86 -28.90 28.68
C PHE A 171 -12.26 -30.10 27.81
N LEU A 172 -11.50 -30.37 26.75
CA LEU A 172 -11.81 -31.40 25.77
C LEU A 172 -11.04 -32.69 26.06
N THR A 173 -11.77 -33.79 26.13
CA THR A 173 -11.25 -35.13 25.86
C THR A 173 -11.48 -35.47 24.39
N LYS A 174 -10.98 -36.62 23.91
CA LYS A 174 -11.18 -37.08 22.52
C LYS A 174 -12.66 -37.14 22.09
N SER A 175 -13.60 -37.27 23.03
CA SER A 175 -15.03 -37.51 22.76
C SER A 175 -16.00 -36.62 23.56
N SER A 176 -15.52 -35.73 24.44
CA SER A 176 -16.41 -34.98 25.35
C SER A 176 -15.87 -33.60 25.72
N ALA A 177 -16.78 -32.63 25.87
CA ALA A 177 -16.48 -31.23 26.21
C ALA A 177 -16.94 -30.88 27.63
N ILE A 178 -16.07 -31.12 28.61
CA ILE A 178 -16.32 -30.90 30.03
C ILE A 178 -16.43 -29.37 30.29
N PRO A 179 -17.50 -28.86 30.91
CA PRO A 179 -17.57 -27.45 31.30
C PRO A 179 -16.55 -27.16 32.41
N ILE A 180 -15.81 -26.06 32.28
CA ILE A 180 -14.95 -25.53 33.35
C ILE A 180 -15.35 -24.08 33.66
N PRO A 181 -15.16 -23.60 34.92
CA PRO A 181 -15.41 -22.21 35.28
C PRO A 181 -14.61 -21.23 34.40
N ILE A 182 -15.26 -20.15 33.96
CA ILE A 182 -14.65 -19.09 33.16
C ILE A 182 -13.92 -18.12 34.09
N PRO A 183 -12.60 -17.88 33.93
CA PRO A 183 -11.85 -16.91 34.72
C PRO A 183 -12.50 -15.51 34.66
N PRO A 184 -12.53 -14.72 35.75
CA PRO A 184 -13.17 -13.39 35.75
C PRO A 184 -12.60 -12.45 34.68
N GLN A 185 -11.31 -12.62 34.35
CA GLN A 185 -10.60 -11.88 33.31
C GLN A 185 -11.12 -12.19 31.90
N MET A 186 -11.64 -13.40 31.66
CA MET A 186 -12.15 -13.88 30.35
C MET A 186 -13.63 -13.53 30.09
N ASN A 187 -14.30 -12.83 31.01
CA ASN A 187 -15.69 -12.39 30.82
C ASN A 187 -15.81 -11.43 29.63
N ASN A 188 -16.69 -11.74 28.67
CA ASN A 188 -16.92 -10.96 27.47
C ASN A 188 -18.17 -10.07 27.53
N HIS A 189 -18.84 -9.94 28.67
CA HIS A 189 -19.90 -8.95 28.83
C HIS A 189 -19.43 -7.54 28.45
N GLY A 190 -20.20 -6.83 27.62
CA GLY A 190 -19.83 -5.50 27.08
C GLY A 190 -18.69 -5.51 26.04
N ASN A 191 -18.35 -6.67 25.47
CA ASN A 191 -17.40 -6.81 24.37
C ASN A 191 -18.13 -7.12 23.06
N TYR A 192 -17.44 -7.00 21.93
CA TYR A 192 -18.01 -7.25 20.60
C TYR A 192 -17.19 -8.28 19.83
N ILE A 193 -17.88 -9.17 19.12
CA ILE A 193 -17.30 -10.07 18.12
C ILE A 193 -17.36 -9.33 16.78
N VAL A 194 -16.21 -9.13 16.14
CA VAL A 194 -16.07 -8.37 14.89
C VAL A 194 -15.20 -9.15 13.91
N SER A 195 -15.21 -8.79 12.62
CA SER A 195 -14.12 -9.19 11.74
C SER A 195 -13.03 -8.13 11.79
N LEU A 196 -11.84 -8.49 12.31
CA LEU A 196 -10.81 -7.49 12.62
C LEU A 196 -10.23 -6.82 11.37
N ASN A 197 -10.25 -7.47 10.20
CA ASN A 197 -9.86 -6.89 8.93
C ASN A 197 -10.78 -5.70 8.55
N GLU A 198 -12.10 -5.89 8.60
CA GLU A 198 -13.08 -4.81 8.37
C GLU A 198 -12.94 -3.70 9.41
N PHE A 199 -12.69 -4.05 10.68
CA PHE A 199 -12.46 -3.06 11.74
C PHE A 199 -11.18 -2.25 11.52
N THR A 200 -10.10 -2.85 11.00
CA THR A 200 -8.91 -2.10 10.58
C THR A 200 -9.13 -1.30 9.31
N LYS A 201 -9.94 -1.77 8.37
CA LYS A 201 -10.30 -1.02 7.16
C LYS A 201 -11.08 0.24 7.51
N TRP A 202 -12.11 0.10 8.35
CA TRP A 202 -12.84 1.21 8.96
C TRP A 202 -11.92 2.19 9.69
N LEU A 203 -10.97 1.71 10.51
CA LEU A 203 -9.95 2.58 11.12
C LEU A 203 -9.02 3.25 10.08
N GLY A 204 -8.80 2.63 8.92
CA GLY A 204 -8.09 3.24 7.79
C GLY A 204 -8.85 4.43 7.22
N GLU A 205 -10.12 4.23 6.86
CA GLU A 205 -11.01 5.27 6.35
C GLU A 205 -11.12 6.45 7.34
N ARG A 206 -11.30 6.18 8.64
CA ARG A 206 -11.34 7.22 9.69
C ARG A 206 -9.98 7.90 9.92
N ALA A 207 -8.87 7.32 9.46
CA ALA A 207 -7.55 7.95 9.49
C ALA A 207 -7.34 8.89 8.28
N GLU A 208 -7.73 8.42 7.09
CA GLU A 208 -7.69 9.21 5.85
C GLU A 208 -8.58 10.47 5.96
N GLU A 209 -9.78 10.35 6.56
CA GLU A 209 -10.68 11.47 6.87
C GLU A 209 -10.07 12.54 7.78
N LEU A 210 -9.09 12.19 8.62
CA LEU A 210 -8.39 13.12 9.50
C LEU A 210 -7.12 13.71 8.86
N GLY A 211 -6.81 13.36 7.61
CA GLY A 211 -5.61 13.79 6.91
C GLY A 211 -4.36 12.98 7.29
N VAL A 212 -4.50 11.67 7.52
CA VAL A 212 -3.37 10.73 7.54
C VAL A 212 -3.10 10.25 6.12
N GLU A 213 -1.83 10.26 5.71
CA GLU A 213 -1.40 9.66 4.43
C GLU A 213 -1.23 8.14 4.60
N VAL A 214 -2.25 7.38 4.21
CA VAL A 214 -2.27 5.92 4.32
C VAL A 214 -1.85 5.29 3.00
N TYR A 215 -0.68 4.65 2.96
CA TYR A 215 -0.07 4.08 1.75
C TYR A 215 -0.08 2.53 1.81
N PRO A 216 -1.17 1.87 1.36
CA PRO A 216 -1.22 0.42 1.22
C PRO A 216 -0.44 -0.06 -0.02
N GLY A 217 0.13 -1.26 0.07
CA GLY A 217 1.00 -1.88 -0.94
C GLY A 217 2.50 -1.56 -0.76
N PHE A 218 2.86 -0.65 0.14
CA PHE A 218 4.23 -0.19 0.35
C PHE A 218 4.87 -0.84 1.58
N ALA A 219 5.72 -1.84 1.36
CA ALA A 219 6.40 -2.53 2.45
C ALA A 219 7.68 -1.77 2.87
N ALA A 220 7.73 -1.23 4.08
CA ALA A 220 8.99 -0.78 4.67
C ALA A 220 9.97 -1.97 4.78
N SER A 221 11.16 -1.84 4.17
CA SER A 221 12.13 -2.92 3.99
C SER A 221 13.46 -2.70 4.72
N GLU A 222 13.81 -1.44 4.95
CA GLU A 222 15.09 -1.01 5.52
C GLU A 222 14.85 0.14 6.50
N VAL A 223 15.62 0.18 7.60
CA VAL A 223 15.58 1.29 8.58
C VAL A 223 16.73 2.23 8.30
N ILE A 224 16.41 3.51 8.12
CA ILE A 224 17.37 4.57 7.85
C ILE A 224 17.81 5.15 9.20
N TYR A 225 19.10 5.43 9.34
CA TYR A 225 19.68 5.97 10.56
C TYR A 225 20.54 7.19 10.26
N ASP A 226 20.52 8.16 11.17
CA ASP A 226 21.45 9.30 11.13
C ASP A 226 22.85 8.93 11.64
N LEU A 227 23.81 9.84 11.44
CA LEU A 227 25.22 9.66 11.80
C LEU A 227 25.46 9.50 13.31
N ASP A 228 24.52 9.92 14.16
CA ASP A 228 24.54 9.69 15.62
C ASP A 228 24.02 8.29 16.01
N GLY A 229 23.50 7.53 15.04
CA GLY A 229 22.93 6.20 15.21
C GLY A 229 21.42 6.17 15.50
N SER A 230 20.76 7.31 15.67
CA SER A 230 19.30 7.41 15.83
C SER A 230 18.54 7.00 14.57
N VAL A 231 17.24 6.69 14.69
CA VAL A 231 16.39 6.37 13.53
C VAL A 231 15.98 7.65 12.82
N LYS A 232 16.39 7.78 11.55
CA LYS A 232 15.97 8.86 10.65
C LYS A 232 14.65 8.54 9.94
N GLY A 233 14.32 7.26 9.75
CA GLY A 233 13.15 6.86 8.97
C GLY A 233 13.21 5.42 8.46
N VAL A 234 12.53 5.16 7.34
CA VAL A 234 12.53 3.86 6.64
C VAL A 234 12.54 4.02 5.12
N ALA A 235 13.00 3.01 4.41
CA ALA A 235 12.83 2.90 2.96
C ALA A 235 11.83 1.78 2.62
N THR A 236 11.03 1.96 1.57
CA THR A 236 10.18 0.89 1.04
C THR A 236 11.01 -0.19 0.33
N ASN A 237 10.38 -1.28 -0.09
CA ASN A 237 11.06 -2.30 -0.88
C ASN A 237 11.40 -1.79 -2.29
N ASP A 238 12.57 -2.17 -2.79
CA ASP A 238 12.88 -2.04 -4.21
C ASP A 238 11.92 -2.96 -5.03
N LEU A 239 11.67 -2.59 -6.29
CA LEU A 239 10.81 -3.31 -7.24
C LEU A 239 11.65 -3.82 -8.43
N GLY A 240 11.10 -4.77 -9.18
CA GLY A 240 11.74 -5.28 -10.40
C GLY A 240 13.08 -5.97 -10.17
N ILE A 241 13.23 -6.72 -9.07
CA ILE A 241 14.36 -7.65 -8.86
C ILE A 241 13.89 -9.07 -9.21
N ALA A 242 14.71 -9.82 -9.95
CA ALA A 242 14.46 -11.21 -10.33
C ALA A 242 14.79 -12.19 -9.19
N ARG A 243 14.36 -13.44 -9.32
CA ARG A 243 14.53 -14.49 -8.30
C ARG A 243 15.99 -14.84 -8.00
N ASP A 244 16.91 -14.59 -8.92
CA ASP A 244 18.35 -14.77 -8.74
C ASP A 244 19.06 -13.54 -8.11
N GLY A 245 18.30 -12.48 -7.79
CA GLY A 245 18.80 -11.25 -7.19
C GLY A 245 19.28 -10.19 -8.18
N LYS A 246 19.24 -10.43 -9.50
CA LYS A 246 19.55 -9.40 -10.50
C LYS A 246 18.42 -8.37 -10.65
N PRO A 247 18.71 -7.12 -11.03
CA PRO A 247 17.68 -6.21 -11.53
C PRO A 247 17.04 -6.77 -12.82
N LYS A 248 15.76 -6.47 -13.03
CA LYS A 248 15.09 -6.57 -14.34
C LYS A 248 15.17 -5.22 -15.05
N ASP A 249 14.75 -5.17 -16.31
CA ASP A 249 14.58 -3.92 -17.07
C ASP A 249 13.57 -2.96 -16.41
N SER A 250 12.70 -3.48 -15.54
CA SER A 250 11.74 -2.74 -14.72
C SER A 250 12.19 -2.52 -13.27
N PHE A 251 13.51 -2.48 -13.01
CA PHE A 251 14.05 -2.23 -11.68
C PHE A 251 13.80 -0.78 -11.24
N GLU A 252 13.28 -0.62 -10.03
CA GLU A 252 13.00 0.68 -9.41
C GLU A 252 13.40 0.61 -7.93
N ARG A 253 14.16 1.59 -7.44
CA ARG A 253 14.65 1.60 -6.05
C ARG A 253 13.55 2.15 -5.14
N GLY A 254 13.30 1.49 -4.00
CA GLY A 254 12.23 1.90 -3.07
C GLY A 254 12.45 3.30 -2.51
N MET A 255 11.39 4.02 -2.18
CA MET A 255 11.42 5.41 -1.70
C MET A 255 11.83 5.48 -0.22
N GLU A 256 12.54 6.54 0.17
CA GLU A 256 12.84 6.85 1.58
C GLU A 256 11.81 7.80 2.19
N PHE A 257 11.36 7.49 3.41
CA PHE A 257 10.53 8.38 4.23
C PHE A 257 11.32 8.75 5.48
N HIS A 258 11.79 10.00 5.54
CA HIS A 258 12.52 10.56 6.67
C HIS A 258 11.51 11.19 7.64
N ALA A 259 11.63 10.89 8.94
CA ALA A 259 10.66 11.24 9.96
C ALA A 259 11.32 11.58 11.30
N ARG A 260 10.85 12.65 11.95
CA ARG A 260 11.32 13.08 13.30
C ARG A 260 11.01 12.02 14.37
N VAL A 261 9.95 11.23 14.17
CA VAL A 261 9.61 10.02 14.95
C VAL A 261 9.14 8.90 14.01
N THR A 262 9.70 7.71 14.15
CA THR A 262 9.26 6.49 13.44
C THR A 262 8.62 5.49 14.42
N MET A 263 7.35 5.10 14.18
CA MET A 263 6.62 4.15 15.03
C MET A 263 6.50 2.76 14.38
N PHE A 264 7.00 1.74 15.06
CA PHE A 264 7.06 0.37 14.56
C PHE A 264 5.82 -0.43 15.01
N ALA A 265 4.84 -0.55 14.11
CA ALA A 265 3.53 -1.17 14.34
C ALA A 265 3.29 -2.48 13.55
N GLU A 266 4.35 -3.07 12.97
CA GLU A 266 4.35 -4.36 12.23
C GLU A 266 3.66 -5.51 12.99
N GLY A 267 3.60 -5.39 14.31
CA GLY A 267 2.94 -6.35 15.19
C GLY A 267 3.81 -7.57 15.46
N CYS A 268 3.17 -8.73 15.58
CA CYS A 268 3.85 -9.94 16.02
C CYS A 268 5.01 -10.34 15.09
N HIS A 269 6.22 -10.38 15.67
CA HIS A 269 7.50 -10.70 15.03
C HIS A 269 7.87 -9.79 13.84
N GLY A 270 7.64 -8.48 13.97
CA GLY A 270 8.04 -7.47 12.99
C GLY A 270 9.51 -7.57 12.54
N SER A 271 9.70 -7.48 11.23
CA SER A 271 10.98 -7.58 10.51
C SER A 271 11.94 -6.44 10.82
N LEU A 272 11.46 -5.20 10.83
CA LEU A 272 12.26 -4.01 11.14
C LEU A 272 12.38 -3.80 12.65
N THR A 273 11.28 -4.04 13.38
CA THR A 273 11.21 -4.15 14.84
C THR A 273 12.34 -5.01 15.39
N LYS A 274 12.61 -6.17 14.78
CA LYS A 274 13.72 -7.05 15.18
C LYS A 274 15.10 -6.41 14.98
N GLN A 275 15.31 -5.65 13.91
CA GLN A 275 16.58 -4.95 13.66
C GLN A 275 16.81 -3.85 14.71
N VAL A 276 15.77 -3.05 14.98
CA VAL A 276 15.78 -1.96 15.97
C VAL A 276 15.97 -2.49 17.39
N ILE A 277 15.28 -3.57 17.78
CA ILE A 277 15.47 -4.26 19.06
C ILE A 277 16.93 -4.69 19.25
N ASN A 278 17.56 -5.22 18.20
CA ASN A 278 18.94 -5.66 18.25
C ASN A 278 19.92 -4.48 18.28
N LYS A 279 19.71 -3.42 17.49
CA LYS A 279 20.63 -2.27 17.41
C LYS A 279 20.72 -1.50 18.73
N PHE A 280 19.58 -1.30 19.41
CA PHE A 280 19.51 -0.52 20.65
C PHE A 280 19.46 -1.38 21.92
N ASP A 281 19.74 -2.69 21.83
CA ASP A 281 19.66 -3.68 22.92
C ASP A 281 18.37 -3.57 23.75
N LEU A 282 17.23 -3.44 23.07
CA LEU A 282 15.94 -3.13 23.72
C LEU A 282 15.43 -4.29 24.60
N ARG A 283 16.10 -5.45 24.61
CA ARG A 283 15.71 -6.62 25.42
C ARG A 283 16.60 -6.91 26.62
N ARG A 284 17.71 -6.19 26.82
CA ARG A 284 18.65 -6.37 27.95
C ARG A 284 18.00 -6.64 29.31
N ASP A 285 16.97 -5.84 29.62
CA ASP A 285 16.33 -5.81 30.93
C ASP A 285 15.00 -6.62 30.97
N SER A 286 14.75 -7.48 29.96
CA SER A 286 13.51 -8.26 29.76
C SER A 286 13.78 -9.71 29.33
N GLN A 287 12.76 -10.57 29.33
CA GLN A 287 12.87 -11.95 28.83
C GLN A 287 12.72 -12.03 27.30
N PRO A 288 13.22 -13.12 26.66
CA PRO A 288 12.89 -13.41 25.27
C PRO A 288 11.37 -13.51 25.09
N GLN A 289 10.88 -13.06 23.94
CA GLN A 289 9.48 -13.21 23.58
C GLN A 289 9.19 -14.68 23.25
N THR A 290 8.14 -15.24 23.84
CA THR A 290 7.55 -16.51 23.42
C THR A 290 6.31 -16.24 22.54
N TYR A 291 6.00 -17.19 21.66
CA TYR A 291 5.01 -17.01 20.60
C TYR A 291 4.07 -18.21 20.48
N GLY A 292 2.90 -17.96 19.90
CA GLY A 292 1.96 -19.00 19.46
C GLY A 292 1.55 -18.85 18.01
N LEU A 293 1.17 -19.95 17.37
CA LEU A 293 0.66 -20.00 16.01
C LEU A 293 -0.86 -20.16 16.03
N GLY A 294 -1.58 -19.10 15.68
CA GLY A 294 -3.04 -19.11 15.57
C GLY A 294 -3.48 -19.42 14.16
N LEU A 295 -4.20 -20.54 13.96
CA LEU A 295 -4.88 -20.88 12.72
C LEU A 295 -6.36 -20.52 12.84
N LYS A 296 -6.96 -19.98 11.78
CA LYS A 296 -8.35 -19.52 11.71
C LYS A 296 -9.05 -20.03 10.44
N GLU A 297 -10.31 -20.41 10.56
CA GLU A 297 -11.25 -20.50 9.45
C GLU A 297 -12.51 -19.69 9.77
N VAL A 298 -13.14 -19.10 8.75
CA VAL A 298 -14.49 -18.54 8.85
C VAL A 298 -15.45 -19.44 8.10
N TRP A 299 -16.57 -19.79 8.73
CA TRP A 299 -17.57 -20.70 8.21
C TRP A 299 -18.95 -20.05 8.15
N GLU A 300 -19.64 -20.25 7.05
CA GLU A 300 -21.10 -20.10 6.92
C GLU A 300 -21.74 -21.41 7.42
N ILE A 301 -22.74 -21.33 8.31
CA ILE A 301 -23.39 -22.53 8.89
C ILE A 301 -24.92 -22.47 8.75
N GLU A 302 -25.58 -23.61 8.92
CA GLU A 302 -27.04 -23.67 8.97
C GLU A 302 -27.60 -22.77 10.11
N PRO A 303 -28.65 -21.97 9.87
CA PRO A 303 -29.21 -21.07 10.90
C PRO A 303 -29.65 -21.80 12.18
N GLU A 304 -30.10 -23.05 12.08
CA GLU A 304 -30.50 -23.91 13.20
C GLU A 304 -29.35 -24.24 14.16
N LYS A 305 -28.09 -24.13 13.70
CA LYS A 305 -26.86 -24.34 14.47
C LYS A 305 -26.26 -23.01 14.98
N PHE A 306 -26.76 -21.87 14.49
CA PHE A 306 -26.23 -20.55 14.79
C PHE A 306 -26.75 -20.00 16.13
N ASN A 307 -25.85 -19.43 16.93
CA ASN A 307 -26.11 -18.91 18.27
C ASN A 307 -25.50 -17.51 18.39
N LYS A 308 -26.10 -16.48 17.75
CA LYS A 308 -25.53 -15.12 17.61
C LYS A 308 -24.97 -14.58 18.93
N GLY A 309 -23.71 -14.15 18.92
CA GLY A 309 -23.00 -13.66 20.11
C GLY A 309 -22.41 -14.74 21.04
N GLN A 310 -22.60 -16.05 20.78
CA GLN A 310 -21.99 -17.10 21.61
C GLN A 310 -20.46 -17.14 21.41
N VAL A 311 -19.73 -17.08 22.53
CA VAL A 311 -18.27 -17.16 22.60
C VAL A 311 -17.88 -18.47 23.28
N THR A 312 -17.18 -19.36 22.58
CA THR A 312 -16.75 -20.66 23.12
C THR A 312 -15.24 -20.82 23.03
N HIS A 313 -14.58 -21.01 24.17
CA HIS A 313 -13.17 -21.32 24.31
C HIS A 313 -12.98 -22.77 24.76
N SER A 314 -11.90 -23.43 24.32
CA SER A 314 -11.57 -24.78 24.76
C SER A 314 -10.07 -25.07 24.88
N LEU A 315 -9.74 -26.00 25.79
CA LEU A 315 -8.38 -26.45 26.13
C LEU A 315 -8.31 -27.99 26.11
N GLY A 316 -7.11 -28.55 25.98
CA GLY A 316 -6.88 -30.00 25.99
C GLY A 316 -6.87 -30.61 24.59
N TYR A 317 -7.66 -31.66 24.36
CA TYR A 317 -7.72 -32.34 23.06
C TYR A 317 -8.04 -31.33 21.93
N PRO A 318 -7.29 -31.34 20.80
CA PRO A 318 -6.47 -32.44 20.30
C PRO A 318 -5.00 -32.44 20.73
N LEU A 319 -4.53 -31.38 21.40
CA LEU A 319 -3.14 -31.21 21.80
C LEU A 319 -2.71 -32.18 22.91
N PRO A 320 -1.42 -32.57 22.97
CA PRO A 320 -0.86 -33.35 24.06
C PRO A 320 -0.68 -32.47 25.33
N SER A 321 -0.58 -33.10 26.50
CA SER A 321 -0.56 -32.41 27.80
C SER A 321 0.67 -31.55 28.07
N ASP A 322 1.73 -31.70 27.26
CA ASP A 322 3.00 -30.97 27.34
C ASP A 322 3.13 -29.86 26.28
N THR A 323 2.09 -29.59 25.49
CA THR A 323 2.03 -28.47 24.53
C THR A 323 1.00 -27.44 25.00
N TYR A 324 1.38 -26.16 25.09
CA TYR A 324 0.42 -25.08 25.35
C TYR A 324 -0.40 -24.76 24.09
N GLY A 325 -1.67 -24.44 24.28
CA GLY A 325 -2.56 -24.03 23.21
C GLY A 325 -4.02 -24.10 23.63
N GLY A 326 -4.89 -23.62 22.75
CA GLY A 326 -6.32 -23.52 22.99
C GLY A 326 -7.08 -23.15 21.72
N ALA A 327 -8.34 -23.57 21.65
CA ALA A 327 -9.18 -23.40 20.49
C ALA A 327 -10.40 -22.52 20.78
N TRP A 328 -10.94 -21.89 19.74
CA TRP A 328 -12.11 -21.01 19.86
C TRP A 328 -13.19 -21.31 18.83
N MET A 329 -14.41 -20.86 19.12
CA MET A 329 -15.58 -20.87 18.24
C MET A 329 -16.48 -19.70 18.63
N TYR A 330 -16.59 -18.69 17.77
CA TYR A 330 -17.36 -17.47 18.00
C TYR A 330 -18.42 -17.31 16.92
N HIS A 331 -19.69 -17.11 17.30
CA HIS A 331 -20.81 -16.93 16.39
C HIS A 331 -21.12 -15.43 16.20
N PHE A 332 -20.95 -14.91 14.98
CA PHE A 332 -21.02 -13.47 14.67
C PHE A 332 -21.73 -13.20 13.33
N GLY A 333 -22.02 -11.93 13.05
CA GLY A 333 -22.73 -11.52 11.84
C GLY A 333 -24.07 -12.23 11.72
N ASP A 334 -24.39 -12.73 10.53
CA ASP A 334 -25.55 -13.56 10.27
C ASP A 334 -25.09 -14.93 9.76
N ASN A 335 -25.25 -15.95 10.61
CA ASN A 335 -24.86 -17.34 10.37
C ASN A 335 -23.35 -17.60 10.17
N LEU A 336 -22.47 -16.67 10.57
CA LEU A 336 -21.01 -16.84 10.47
C LEU A 336 -20.40 -17.36 11.78
N VAL A 337 -19.41 -18.25 11.67
CA VAL A 337 -18.63 -18.76 12.79
C VAL A 337 -17.14 -18.64 12.53
N SER A 338 -16.44 -17.94 13.42
CA SER A 338 -14.98 -17.89 13.48
C SER A 338 -14.50 -19.03 14.36
N ILE A 339 -13.77 -19.99 13.78
CA ILE A 339 -13.11 -21.08 14.53
C ILE A 339 -11.60 -20.95 14.41
N GLY A 340 -10.88 -21.53 15.37
CA GLY A 340 -9.43 -21.62 15.28
C GLY A 340 -8.77 -22.38 16.41
N LEU A 341 -7.46 -22.57 16.27
CA LEU A 341 -6.58 -23.20 17.23
C LEU A 341 -5.30 -22.38 17.35
N VAL A 342 -4.93 -22.00 18.57
CA VAL A 342 -3.56 -21.59 18.92
C VAL A 342 -2.79 -22.82 19.37
N VAL A 343 -1.59 -22.99 18.81
CA VAL A 343 -0.56 -23.90 19.32
C VAL A 343 0.69 -23.08 19.62
N ALA A 344 1.20 -23.13 20.84
CA ALA A 344 2.43 -22.43 21.17
C ALA A 344 3.64 -22.98 20.41
N LEU A 345 4.63 -22.13 20.16
CA LEU A 345 5.86 -22.53 19.47
C LEU A 345 6.90 -23.19 20.39
N ASP A 346 6.69 -23.19 21.72
CA ASP A 346 7.49 -23.95 22.70
C ASP A 346 7.15 -25.46 22.73
N TYR A 347 6.69 -26.04 21.60
CA TYR A 347 6.25 -27.43 21.54
C TYR A 347 7.42 -28.41 21.36
N PRO A 348 7.47 -29.52 22.15
CA PRO A 348 8.65 -30.38 22.20
C PRO A 348 8.73 -31.43 21.09
N ASN A 349 7.63 -31.79 20.43
CA ASN A 349 7.58 -32.90 19.47
C ASN A 349 7.67 -32.40 18.01
N PRO A 350 8.76 -32.67 17.26
CA PRO A 350 8.93 -32.18 15.89
C PRO A 350 8.00 -32.85 14.85
N TRP A 351 7.22 -33.87 15.24
CA TRP A 351 6.19 -34.47 14.40
C TRP A 351 4.81 -33.79 14.53
N LEU A 352 4.64 -32.87 15.49
CA LEU A 352 3.40 -32.11 15.63
C LEU A 352 3.27 -31.08 14.50
N SER A 353 2.13 -31.08 13.83
CA SER A 353 1.74 -30.01 12.91
C SER A 353 0.56 -29.23 13.49
N PRO A 354 0.67 -27.92 13.75
CA PRO A 354 -0.45 -27.09 14.18
C PRO A 354 -1.62 -27.12 13.18
N TYR A 355 -1.35 -27.26 11.88
CA TYR A 355 -2.38 -27.48 10.87
C TYR A 355 -3.07 -28.84 11.04
N GLY A 356 -2.30 -29.92 11.19
CA GLY A 356 -2.84 -31.26 11.44
C GLY A 356 -3.69 -31.32 12.72
N GLU A 357 -3.25 -30.67 13.80
CA GLU A 357 -4.01 -30.53 15.05
C GLU A 357 -5.29 -29.72 14.85
N PHE A 358 -5.26 -28.62 14.09
CA PHE A 358 -6.45 -27.82 13.80
C PHE A 358 -7.48 -28.58 12.95
N GLN A 359 -7.06 -29.33 11.93
CA GLN A 359 -7.99 -30.20 11.19
C GLN A 359 -8.57 -31.31 12.11
N LYS A 360 -7.73 -31.92 12.97
CA LYS A 360 -8.12 -32.93 13.97
C LYS A 360 -9.07 -32.40 15.06
N LEU A 361 -9.00 -31.10 15.41
CA LEU A 361 -9.94 -30.41 16.29
C LEU A 361 -11.36 -30.41 15.72
N LYS A 362 -11.52 -30.06 14.43
CA LYS A 362 -12.84 -29.87 13.79
C LYS A 362 -13.70 -31.13 13.77
N GLN A 363 -13.08 -32.31 13.85
CA GLN A 363 -13.75 -33.61 13.96
C GLN A 363 -14.25 -33.93 15.39
N HIS A 364 -13.88 -33.15 16.41
CA HIS A 364 -14.40 -33.31 17.77
C HIS A 364 -15.90 -32.94 17.83
N PRO A 365 -16.75 -33.70 18.53
CA PRO A 365 -18.21 -33.50 18.53
C PRO A 365 -18.71 -32.08 18.86
N LEU A 366 -17.95 -31.29 19.64
CA LEU A 366 -18.30 -29.90 19.95
C LEU A 366 -18.27 -28.99 18.71
N TYR A 367 -17.25 -29.18 17.85
CA TYR A 367 -17.05 -28.41 16.62
C TYR A 367 -17.85 -29.04 15.48
N ARG A 368 -17.72 -30.36 15.30
CA ARG A 368 -18.36 -31.13 14.24
C ARG A 368 -19.87 -30.89 14.14
N LYS A 369 -20.58 -30.85 15.28
CA LYS A 369 -22.03 -30.57 15.32
C LYS A 369 -22.42 -29.20 14.71
N VAL A 370 -21.52 -28.22 14.76
CA VAL A 370 -21.74 -26.85 14.24
C VAL A 370 -21.29 -26.73 12.78
N LEU A 371 -20.24 -27.47 12.38
CA LEU A 371 -19.63 -27.40 11.05
C LEU A 371 -20.24 -28.39 10.03
N GLU A 372 -20.87 -29.48 10.46
CA GLU A 372 -21.60 -30.39 9.57
C GLU A 372 -22.68 -29.61 8.79
N GLY A 373 -22.66 -29.70 7.46
CA GLY A 373 -23.56 -28.96 6.56
C GLY A 373 -23.14 -27.51 6.27
N GLY A 374 -22.18 -26.96 7.02
CA GLY A 374 -21.61 -25.64 6.77
C GLY A 374 -20.60 -25.59 5.63
N LYS A 375 -20.17 -24.38 5.29
CA LYS A 375 -19.24 -24.05 4.20
C LYS A 375 -18.11 -23.18 4.74
N CYS A 376 -16.87 -23.66 4.61
CA CYS A 376 -15.68 -22.86 4.90
C CYS A 376 -15.55 -21.75 3.84
N LEU A 377 -15.59 -20.48 4.27
CA LEU A 377 -15.47 -19.31 3.40
C LEU A 377 -14.01 -18.90 3.20
N SER A 378 -13.28 -18.72 4.30
CA SER A 378 -11.89 -18.26 4.30
C SER A 378 -11.03 -19.02 5.29
N TYR A 379 -9.72 -19.02 5.06
CA TYR A 379 -8.69 -19.57 5.94
C TYR A 379 -7.56 -18.55 6.11
N GLY A 380 -6.85 -18.65 7.22
CA GLY A 380 -5.54 -18.05 7.36
C GLY A 380 -4.88 -18.46 8.67
N ALA A 381 -3.65 -17.98 8.89
CA ALA A 381 -2.98 -18.12 10.16
C ALA A 381 -2.07 -16.89 10.42
N ARG A 382 -1.73 -16.64 11.69
CA ARG A 382 -0.80 -15.59 12.12
C ARG A 382 -0.08 -16.04 13.39
N ALA A 383 1.16 -15.62 13.59
CA ALA A 383 1.83 -15.75 14.88
C ALA A 383 1.28 -14.69 15.86
N LEU A 384 1.12 -15.03 17.13
CA LEU A 384 0.73 -14.14 18.23
C LEU A 384 1.78 -14.16 19.35
N ILE A 385 1.75 -13.13 20.19
CA ILE A 385 2.66 -12.97 21.32
C ILE A 385 2.13 -13.73 22.55
N GLU A 386 2.97 -14.55 23.18
CA GLU A 386 2.66 -15.26 24.43
C GLU A 386 3.58 -14.86 25.61
N GLY A 387 4.66 -14.12 25.36
CA GLY A 387 5.66 -13.79 26.40
C GLY A 387 5.20 -12.80 27.47
N GLY A 388 4.13 -12.03 27.22
CA GLY A 388 3.45 -11.19 28.20
C GLY A 388 4.34 -10.19 28.95
N PHE A 389 3.97 -9.86 30.18
CA PHE A 389 4.61 -8.82 31.02
C PHE A 389 6.13 -8.97 31.17
N GLN A 390 6.63 -10.20 31.24
CA GLN A 390 8.04 -10.55 31.38
C GLN A 390 8.89 -10.15 30.16
N SER A 391 8.26 -10.04 29.00
CA SER A 391 8.92 -10.01 27.69
C SER A 391 8.65 -8.71 26.92
N ILE A 392 8.08 -7.71 27.60
CA ILE A 392 7.96 -6.34 27.11
C ILE A 392 9.38 -5.75 27.05
N PRO A 393 9.84 -5.27 25.88
CA PRO A 393 11.16 -4.66 25.74
C PRO A 393 11.17 -3.22 26.27
N LYS A 394 12.30 -2.54 26.12
CA LYS A 394 12.34 -1.09 25.96
C LYS A 394 11.57 -0.69 24.70
N VAL A 395 10.76 0.37 24.81
CA VAL A 395 9.74 0.73 23.79
C VAL A 395 9.89 2.14 23.22
N ALA A 396 10.81 2.95 23.75
CA ALA A 396 11.24 4.21 23.17
C ALA A 396 12.77 4.19 22.96
N PHE A 397 13.22 4.77 21.86
CA PHE A 397 14.63 4.87 21.45
C PHE A 397 14.84 6.15 20.62
N PRO A 398 16.08 6.59 20.33
CA PRO A 398 16.32 7.80 19.55
C PRO A 398 15.69 7.71 18.16
N GLY A 399 14.74 8.61 17.85
CA GLY A 399 14.02 8.65 16.59
C GLY A 399 12.81 7.70 16.47
N GLY A 400 12.38 7.01 17.53
CA GLY A 400 11.20 6.14 17.40
C GLY A 400 10.71 5.37 18.62
N ALA A 401 9.67 4.57 18.37
CA ALA A 401 9.00 3.74 19.38
C ALA A 401 8.45 2.41 18.85
N LEU A 402 8.30 1.42 19.73
CA LEU A 402 7.63 0.14 19.45
C LEU A 402 6.20 0.17 20.00
N ILE A 403 5.19 -0.12 19.18
CA ILE A 403 3.78 -0.10 19.59
C ILE A 403 3.05 -1.41 19.30
N GLY A 404 1.97 -1.70 20.03
CA GLY A 404 1.17 -2.91 19.87
C GLY A 404 1.93 -4.22 20.07
N ASP A 405 1.68 -5.21 19.19
CA ASP A 405 2.29 -6.53 19.26
C ASP A 405 3.79 -6.53 18.90
N SER A 406 4.33 -5.44 18.34
CA SER A 406 5.77 -5.22 18.15
C SER A 406 6.49 -5.17 19.50
N ALA A 407 5.88 -4.48 20.48
CA ALA A 407 6.30 -4.47 21.88
C ALA A 407 5.77 -5.69 22.66
N GLY A 408 4.57 -6.18 22.30
CA GLY A 408 4.03 -7.45 22.79
C GLY A 408 2.94 -7.32 23.86
N PHE A 409 2.06 -6.32 23.76
CA PHE A 409 1.03 -6.03 24.78
C PHE A 409 -0.19 -6.98 24.80
N VAL A 410 -0.03 -8.25 24.39
CA VAL A 410 -1.10 -9.25 24.33
C VAL A 410 -1.40 -9.84 25.71
N ASN A 411 -2.68 -9.80 26.10
CA ASN A 411 -3.18 -10.52 27.26
C ASN A 411 -3.53 -11.95 26.87
N VAL A 412 -2.57 -12.87 27.07
CA VAL A 412 -2.65 -14.26 26.62
C VAL A 412 -3.85 -15.01 27.22
N PRO A 413 -4.13 -14.96 28.54
CA PRO A 413 -5.29 -15.67 29.09
C PRO A 413 -6.64 -15.07 28.68
N LYS A 414 -6.72 -13.76 28.38
CA LYS A 414 -7.91 -13.17 27.74
C LYS A 414 -8.06 -13.54 26.26
N VAL A 415 -6.97 -13.96 25.60
CA VAL A 415 -6.85 -14.06 24.13
C VAL A 415 -7.12 -12.72 23.44
N LYS A 416 -6.65 -11.61 24.03
CA LYS A 416 -6.88 -10.23 23.52
C LYS A 416 -5.63 -9.38 23.51
N GLY A 417 -5.28 -8.85 22.33
CA GLY A 417 -4.26 -7.81 22.15
C GLY A 417 -4.83 -6.46 21.70
N THR A 418 -5.91 -6.44 20.90
CA THR A 418 -6.40 -5.27 20.16
C THR A 418 -6.58 -4.01 21.01
N HIS A 419 -7.20 -4.10 22.18
CA HIS A 419 -7.47 -2.95 23.06
C HIS A 419 -6.18 -2.35 23.63
N ASN A 420 -5.24 -3.20 24.06
CA ASN A 420 -3.92 -2.76 24.51
C ASN A 420 -3.10 -2.21 23.33
N ALA A 421 -3.23 -2.80 22.14
CA ALA A 421 -2.54 -2.36 20.93
C ALA A 421 -2.98 -0.94 20.53
N MET A 422 -4.29 -0.70 20.40
CA MET A 422 -4.86 0.63 20.14
C MET A 422 -4.39 1.65 21.19
N LYS A 423 -4.58 1.37 22.49
CA LYS A 423 -4.20 2.30 23.56
C LYS A 423 -2.68 2.54 23.62
N SER A 424 -1.85 1.56 23.27
CA SER A 424 -0.39 1.75 23.18
C SER A 424 0.01 2.67 22.03
N GLY A 425 -0.76 2.71 20.94
CA GLY A 425 -0.59 3.68 19.85
C GLY A 425 -1.03 5.08 20.27
N MET A 426 -2.17 5.22 20.93
CA MET A 426 -2.65 6.52 21.46
C MET A 426 -1.65 7.15 22.45
N LEU A 427 -1.09 6.35 23.36
CA LEU A 427 -0.07 6.82 24.31
C LEU A 427 1.26 7.18 23.62
N ALA A 428 1.59 6.55 22.49
CA ALA A 428 2.76 6.91 21.69
C ALA A 428 2.53 8.21 20.90
N ALA A 429 1.33 8.39 20.36
CA ALA A 429 0.88 9.62 19.72
C ALA A 429 0.93 10.82 20.68
N GLU A 430 0.42 10.67 21.89
CA GLU A 430 0.42 11.73 22.92
C GLU A 430 1.85 12.11 23.36
N ALA A 431 2.75 11.14 23.53
CA ALA A 431 4.16 11.38 23.81
C ALA A 431 4.91 12.01 22.62
N ALA A 432 4.66 11.54 21.39
CA ALA A 432 5.28 12.08 20.18
C ALA A 432 4.82 13.51 19.91
N TRP A 433 3.52 13.80 19.98
CA TRP A 433 2.97 15.14 19.86
C TRP A 433 3.59 16.11 20.87
N THR A 434 3.67 15.69 22.15
CA THR A 434 4.26 16.48 23.23
C THR A 434 5.72 16.82 22.95
N ALA A 435 6.52 15.87 22.47
CA ALA A 435 7.94 16.07 22.22
C ALA A 435 8.23 16.83 20.91
N LEU A 436 7.47 16.56 19.83
CA LEU A 436 7.57 17.25 18.54
C LEU A 436 7.17 18.73 18.63
N SER A 437 6.27 19.07 19.57
CA SER A 437 5.85 20.45 19.87
C SER A 437 6.85 21.25 20.71
N GLN A 438 7.94 20.64 21.19
CA GLN A 438 8.86 21.23 22.17
C GLN A 438 10.30 21.42 21.67
N GLY A 439 10.65 21.00 20.44
CA GLY A 439 12.03 21.08 19.95
C GLY A 439 12.18 21.07 18.43
N ASP A 440 13.24 21.74 17.97
CA ASP A 440 13.52 21.93 16.54
C ASP A 440 14.13 20.69 15.86
N SER A 441 13.57 20.35 14.70
CA SER A 441 14.20 19.75 13.50
C SER A 441 15.15 18.54 13.60
N SER A 442 15.20 17.78 14.70
CA SER A 442 16.01 16.55 14.82
C SER A 442 15.22 15.34 15.34
N ALA A 443 15.80 14.14 15.23
CA ALA A 443 15.19 12.88 15.66
C ALA A 443 14.91 12.86 17.18
N VAL A 444 13.67 12.53 17.56
CA VAL A 444 13.17 12.77 18.92
C VAL A 444 13.16 11.49 19.77
N PHE A 445 13.45 11.61 21.08
CA PHE A 445 13.30 10.52 22.06
C PHE A 445 12.02 10.69 22.89
N LEU A 446 11.15 9.68 22.92
CA LEU A 446 9.84 9.74 23.58
C LEU A 446 9.92 9.39 25.09
N TYR A 447 10.51 10.27 25.89
CA TYR A 447 10.72 10.04 27.34
C TYR A 447 9.43 9.68 28.10
N ASP A 448 8.33 10.38 27.84
CA ASP A 448 7.06 10.18 28.54
C ASP A 448 6.33 8.89 28.15
N TYR A 449 6.73 8.21 27.06
CA TYR A 449 5.99 7.05 26.55
C TYR A 449 6.06 5.84 27.50
N GLU A 450 7.25 5.48 27.98
CA GLU A 450 7.40 4.39 28.96
C GLU A 450 6.65 4.68 30.26
N ASP A 451 6.71 5.93 30.72
CA ASP A 451 6.14 6.32 31.99
C ASP A 451 4.61 6.37 31.93
N SER A 452 4.05 6.82 30.80
CA SER A 452 2.61 6.79 30.50
C SER A 452 2.10 5.35 30.32
N LEU A 453 2.85 4.48 29.64
CA LEU A 453 2.54 3.05 29.56
C LEU A 453 2.50 2.40 30.94
N ARG A 454 3.51 2.64 31.80
CA ARG A 454 3.59 2.09 33.17
C ARG A 454 2.45 2.55 34.09
N LYS A 455 1.91 3.76 33.85
CA LYS A 455 0.75 4.32 34.55
C LYS A 455 -0.59 3.82 33.98
N SER A 456 -0.61 3.32 32.75
CA SER A 456 -1.81 2.88 32.04
C SER A 456 -2.39 1.55 32.53
N GLU A 457 -3.65 1.30 32.18
CA GLU A 457 -4.33 0.02 32.43
C GLU A 457 -3.65 -1.17 31.72
N ILE A 458 -2.90 -0.96 30.63
CA ILE A 458 -2.14 -2.03 29.94
C ILE A 458 -1.15 -2.69 30.90
N TRP A 459 -0.37 -1.88 31.62
CA TRP A 459 0.68 -2.36 32.52
C TRP A 459 0.09 -3.10 33.72
N LYS A 460 -1.02 -2.58 34.25
CA LYS A 460 -1.80 -3.18 35.34
C LYS A 460 -2.44 -4.50 34.93
N GLU A 461 -3.07 -4.56 33.76
CA GLU A 461 -3.69 -5.76 33.20
C GLU A 461 -2.68 -6.88 32.94
N LEU A 462 -1.60 -6.59 32.21
CA LEU A 462 -0.57 -7.59 31.89
C LEU A 462 0.15 -8.07 33.16
N LYS A 463 0.35 -7.19 34.15
CA LYS A 463 0.91 -7.57 35.45
C LYS A 463 -0.03 -8.48 36.26
N GLU A 464 -1.34 -8.37 36.13
CA GLU A 464 -2.29 -9.24 36.84
C GLU A 464 -2.16 -10.71 36.37
N VAL A 465 -2.07 -10.93 35.05
CA VAL A 465 -2.08 -12.27 34.43
C VAL A 465 -0.69 -12.91 34.25
N ARG A 466 0.38 -12.20 34.66
CA ARG A 466 1.78 -12.49 34.28
C ARG A 466 2.27 -13.92 34.53
N ASN A 467 1.78 -14.64 35.54
CA ASN A 467 2.28 -15.98 35.86
C ASN A 467 1.49 -17.09 35.17
N MET A 468 0.31 -16.81 34.60
CA MET A 468 -0.58 -17.82 34.04
C MET A 468 0.10 -18.62 32.92
N ARG A 469 0.65 -17.97 31.88
CA ARG A 469 1.34 -18.68 30.78
C ARG A 469 2.62 -19.42 31.24
N PRO A 470 3.57 -18.81 31.99
CA PRO A 470 4.72 -19.53 32.53
C PRO A 470 4.37 -20.75 33.40
N SER A 471 3.21 -20.75 34.08
CA SER A 471 2.81 -21.86 34.94
C SER A 471 2.64 -23.19 34.19
N PHE A 472 2.40 -23.16 32.87
CA PHE A 472 2.25 -24.37 32.05
C PHE A 472 3.55 -25.15 31.86
N HIS A 473 4.73 -24.53 32.05
CA HIS A 473 6.01 -25.24 31.95
C HIS A 473 6.31 -26.19 33.14
N ASN A 474 5.37 -26.39 34.08
CA ASN A 474 5.53 -27.27 35.22
C ASN A 474 5.46 -28.77 34.82
N PRO A 475 5.94 -29.73 35.62
CA PRO A 475 5.94 -31.16 35.26
C PRO A 475 4.56 -31.82 35.04
N LEU A 476 3.47 -31.19 35.50
CA LEU A 476 2.08 -31.62 35.24
C LEU A 476 1.48 -30.96 33.99
N GLY A 477 2.27 -30.19 33.24
CA GLY A 477 1.90 -29.54 31.98
C GLY A 477 0.60 -28.75 32.08
N VAL A 478 -0.31 -29.01 31.12
CA VAL A 478 -1.64 -28.40 31.02
C VAL A 478 -2.46 -28.49 32.31
N TYR A 479 -2.36 -29.60 33.06
CA TYR A 479 -3.14 -29.77 34.29
C TYR A 479 -2.62 -28.86 35.41
N GLY A 480 -1.31 -28.79 35.59
CA GLY A 480 -0.70 -27.87 36.55
C GLY A 480 -0.91 -26.40 36.16
N GLY A 481 -0.83 -26.08 34.87
CA GLY A 481 -1.07 -24.72 34.35
C GLY A 481 -2.52 -24.27 34.54
N VAL A 482 -3.51 -25.13 34.28
CA VAL A 482 -4.93 -24.84 34.54
C VAL A 482 -5.20 -24.69 36.04
N MET A 483 -4.64 -25.55 36.90
CA MET A 483 -4.80 -25.43 38.35
C MET A 483 -4.19 -24.13 38.90
N TYR A 484 -2.97 -23.78 38.49
CA TYR A 484 -2.31 -22.54 38.91
C TYR A 484 -3.06 -21.31 38.35
N SER A 485 -3.47 -21.33 37.08
CA SER A 485 -4.20 -20.21 36.47
C SER A 485 -5.57 -20.00 37.12
N GLY A 486 -6.25 -21.07 37.54
CA GLY A 486 -7.48 -20.97 38.34
C GLY A 486 -7.23 -20.35 39.73
N LEU A 487 -6.18 -20.79 40.43
CA LEU A 487 -5.78 -20.22 41.71
C LEU A 487 -5.43 -18.72 41.58
N GLU A 488 -4.70 -18.35 40.53
CA GLU A 488 -4.33 -16.95 40.27
C GLU A 488 -5.52 -16.10 39.84
N ALA A 489 -6.42 -16.61 39.00
CA ALA A 489 -7.59 -15.88 38.52
C ALA A 489 -8.65 -15.62 39.62
N TYR A 490 -8.98 -16.63 40.42
CA TYR A 490 -10.06 -16.54 41.40
C TYR A 490 -9.60 -16.04 42.78
N VAL A 491 -8.44 -16.51 43.27
CA VAL A 491 -8.01 -16.30 44.66
C VAL A 491 -6.95 -15.20 44.75
N LEU A 492 -5.83 -15.35 44.03
CA LEU A 492 -4.66 -14.46 44.21
C LEU A 492 -4.76 -13.14 43.44
N LYS A 493 -5.53 -13.11 42.35
CA LYS A 493 -5.82 -11.94 41.48
C LYS A 493 -4.56 -11.18 41.07
N GLY A 494 -3.51 -11.92 40.68
CA GLY A 494 -2.19 -11.38 40.32
C GLY A 494 -1.38 -10.72 41.46
N ARG A 495 -1.91 -10.66 42.69
CA ARG A 495 -1.32 -9.91 43.84
C ARG A 495 -0.16 -10.63 44.54
N VAL A 496 0.41 -11.64 43.89
CA VAL A 496 1.59 -12.36 44.41
C VAL A 496 2.85 -11.48 44.34
N PRO A 497 3.81 -11.63 45.28
CA PRO A 497 5.05 -10.85 45.30
C PRO A 497 6.14 -11.39 44.35
N TRP A 498 5.92 -12.52 43.65
CA TRP A 498 6.86 -13.12 42.70
C TRP A 498 6.41 -12.95 41.24
N THR A 499 7.32 -13.20 40.30
CA THR A 499 7.02 -13.33 38.86
C THR A 499 7.73 -14.59 38.33
N LEU A 500 6.98 -15.52 37.75
CA LEU A 500 7.52 -16.70 37.08
C LEU A 500 8.28 -16.31 35.81
N LYS A 501 9.26 -17.11 35.41
CA LYS A 501 10.03 -16.92 34.18
C LYS A 501 9.63 -17.94 33.12
N HIS A 502 9.74 -17.56 31.86
CA HIS A 502 9.79 -18.50 30.73
C HIS A 502 11.08 -19.33 30.85
N LYS A 503 11.04 -20.61 30.44
CA LYS A 503 12.18 -21.53 30.65
C LYS A 503 13.29 -21.40 29.62
N HIS A 504 12.93 -21.05 28.39
CA HIS A 504 13.76 -21.15 27.20
C HIS A 504 13.14 -20.28 26.09
N ARG A 505 13.86 -20.10 24.98
CA ARG A 505 13.32 -19.59 23.72
C ARG A 505 12.55 -20.70 23.00
N ASP A 506 11.57 -20.37 22.18
CA ASP A 506 10.69 -21.37 21.54
C ASP A 506 11.46 -22.44 20.74
N HIS A 507 12.51 -22.07 19.99
CA HIS A 507 13.37 -23.04 19.26
C HIS A 507 14.21 -23.96 20.15
N GLU A 508 14.45 -23.59 21.41
CA GLU A 508 15.20 -24.41 22.36
C GLU A 508 14.30 -25.48 23.01
N ALA A 509 12.98 -25.45 22.76
CA ALA A 509 12.01 -26.40 23.31
C ALA A 509 11.91 -27.71 22.50
N THR A 510 12.13 -27.66 21.19
CA THR A 510 11.91 -28.81 20.30
C THR A 510 13.02 -29.86 20.43
N LYS A 511 12.61 -31.12 20.65
CA LYS A 511 13.50 -32.28 20.78
C LYS A 511 13.82 -32.90 19.42
N HIS A 512 14.81 -33.78 19.38
CA HIS A 512 15.07 -34.59 18.19
C HIS A 512 13.89 -35.56 17.90
N ALA A 513 13.71 -35.88 16.62
CA ALA A 513 12.59 -36.66 16.08
C ALA A 513 12.65 -38.16 16.39
N ASP A 514 13.81 -38.68 16.81
CA ASP A 514 14.00 -40.04 17.35
C ASP A 514 13.55 -40.17 18.81
N GLN A 515 13.62 -39.07 19.58
CA GLN A 515 13.17 -38.98 20.97
C GLN A 515 11.66 -38.75 21.11
N CYS A 516 10.92 -38.66 19.99
CA CYS A 516 9.52 -38.27 19.98
C CYS A 516 8.66 -39.17 19.09
N THR A 517 7.48 -39.52 19.59
CA THR A 517 6.50 -40.34 18.86
C THR A 517 6.05 -39.62 17.59
N LYS A 518 6.23 -40.27 16.43
CA LYS A 518 5.69 -39.83 15.14
C LYS A 518 4.17 -39.69 15.24
N ILE A 519 3.64 -38.54 14.82
CA ILE A 519 2.21 -38.29 14.74
C ILE A 519 1.77 -38.47 13.29
N GLU A 520 0.74 -39.29 13.06
CA GLU A 520 0.12 -39.48 11.75
C GLU A 520 -1.29 -38.90 11.79
N TYR A 521 -1.53 -37.88 10.97
CA TYR A 521 -2.81 -37.18 10.91
C TYR A 521 -3.79 -37.89 9.96
N PRO A 522 -5.08 -37.98 10.28
CA PRO A 522 -6.09 -38.50 9.37
C PRO A 522 -6.11 -37.72 8.04
N LYS A 523 -6.36 -38.42 6.93
CA LYS A 523 -6.60 -37.75 5.64
C LYS A 523 -7.85 -36.85 5.75
N PRO A 524 -7.86 -35.67 5.09
CA PRO A 524 -9.01 -34.79 5.09
C PRO A 524 -10.23 -35.41 4.41
N ASP A 525 -11.44 -35.04 4.85
CA ASP A 525 -12.71 -35.54 4.30
C ASP A 525 -13.29 -34.65 3.18
N GLY A 526 -12.64 -33.51 2.89
CA GLY A 526 -13.04 -32.55 1.87
C GLY A 526 -14.29 -31.73 2.22
N LYS A 527 -14.82 -31.87 3.45
CA LYS A 527 -16.10 -31.28 3.87
C LYS A 527 -15.97 -30.49 5.16
N ILE A 528 -15.41 -31.11 6.20
CA ILE A 528 -15.11 -30.52 7.52
C ILE A 528 -13.60 -30.28 7.62
N THR A 529 -12.80 -31.21 7.09
CA THR A 529 -11.34 -31.13 7.06
C THR A 529 -10.81 -31.07 5.64
N PHE A 530 -9.74 -30.29 5.45
CA PHE A 530 -9.15 -29.99 4.15
C PHE A 530 -7.65 -30.31 4.14
N ASP A 531 -7.08 -30.42 2.95
CA ASP A 531 -5.64 -30.37 2.76
C ASP A 531 -5.13 -28.91 2.78
N ILE A 532 -3.81 -28.77 2.93
CA ILE A 532 -3.18 -27.47 3.14
C ILE A 532 -3.29 -26.55 1.91
N LEU A 533 -3.36 -27.07 0.68
CA LEU A 533 -3.47 -26.27 -0.54
C LEU A 533 -4.90 -25.76 -0.74
N THR A 534 -5.91 -26.59 -0.48
CA THR A 534 -7.32 -26.18 -0.38
C THR A 534 -7.56 -25.14 0.74
N SER A 535 -6.73 -25.14 1.78
CA SER A 535 -6.69 -24.05 2.78
C SER A 535 -5.99 -22.79 2.24
N VAL A 536 -4.80 -22.92 1.61
CA VAL A 536 -4.02 -21.77 1.09
C VAL A 536 -4.79 -21.00 0.02
N SER A 537 -5.51 -21.65 -0.88
CA SER A 537 -6.32 -20.95 -1.90
C SER A 537 -7.42 -20.07 -1.28
N ARG A 538 -7.93 -20.43 -0.09
CA ARG A 538 -8.90 -19.64 0.69
C ARG A 538 -8.27 -18.51 1.52
N THR A 539 -6.97 -18.25 1.39
CA THR A 539 -6.31 -17.06 1.93
C THR A 539 -6.33 -15.88 0.95
N GLY A 540 -6.51 -16.15 -0.35
CA GLY A 540 -6.30 -15.16 -1.41
C GLY A 540 -4.83 -14.73 -1.62
N THR A 541 -3.86 -15.34 -0.93
CA THR A 541 -2.45 -14.95 -1.05
C THR A 541 -1.87 -15.30 -2.42
N ASN A 542 -1.12 -14.38 -2.99
CA ASN A 542 -0.26 -14.60 -4.15
C ASN A 542 0.93 -13.64 -4.08
N HIS A 543 2.05 -14.03 -4.69
CA HIS A 543 3.24 -13.22 -4.84
C HIS A 543 3.74 -13.36 -6.29
N GLU A 544 4.43 -12.34 -6.82
CA GLU A 544 5.19 -12.46 -8.06
C GLU A 544 6.19 -13.63 -7.96
N GLU A 545 6.18 -14.55 -8.93
CA GLU A 545 6.94 -15.81 -8.87
C GLU A 545 8.44 -15.60 -9.12
N ASP A 546 8.76 -14.65 -10.01
CA ASP A 546 10.13 -14.24 -10.30
C ASP A 546 10.51 -13.01 -9.44
N GLN A 547 10.62 -13.23 -8.13
CA GLN A 547 11.19 -12.27 -7.18
C GLN A 547 12.12 -12.97 -6.18
N PRO A 548 13.03 -12.25 -5.48
CA PRO A 548 13.87 -12.85 -4.45
C PRO A 548 13.06 -13.55 -3.35
N VAL A 549 13.49 -14.74 -2.95
CA VAL A 549 12.83 -15.52 -1.88
C VAL A 549 12.97 -14.77 -0.54
N HIS A 550 11.92 -14.07 -0.12
CA HIS A 550 11.94 -13.24 1.10
C HIS A 550 12.16 -14.06 2.40
N LEU A 551 11.95 -15.38 2.36
CA LEU A 551 12.45 -16.33 3.36
C LEU A 551 13.94 -16.62 3.16
N GLN A 552 14.77 -15.60 3.31
CA GLN A 552 16.22 -15.67 3.09
C GLN A 552 16.88 -16.72 4.02
N VAL A 553 17.62 -17.65 3.43
CA VAL A 553 18.44 -18.69 4.08
C VAL A 553 19.83 -18.63 3.44
N LYS A 554 20.89 -18.49 4.25
CA LYS A 554 22.27 -18.22 3.77
C LYS A 554 22.84 -19.37 2.93
N ASP A 555 22.59 -20.60 3.34
CA ASP A 555 23.02 -21.83 2.69
C ASP A 555 21.91 -22.87 2.91
N TRP A 556 21.38 -23.41 1.81
CA TRP A 556 20.22 -24.31 1.82
C TRP A 556 20.64 -25.77 2.09
N ASP A 557 21.86 -26.16 1.71
CA ASP A 557 22.38 -27.50 1.96
C ASP A 557 22.87 -27.61 3.41
N ALA A 558 23.56 -26.60 3.94
CA ALA A 558 23.91 -26.54 5.35
C ALA A 558 22.65 -26.49 6.25
N HIS A 559 21.60 -25.78 5.84
CA HIS A 559 20.33 -25.80 6.55
C HIS A 559 19.69 -27.20 6.56
N ALA A 560 19.67 -27.90 5.41
CA ALA A 560 19.17 -29.27 5.35
C ALA A 560 19.97 -30.23 6.26
N VAL A 561 21.29 -30.05 6.38
CA VAL A 561 22.14 -30.81 7.31
C VAL A 561 21.81 -30.49 8.78
N GLU A 562 21.45 -29.25 9.12
CA GLU A 562 21.01 -28.84 10.46
C GLU A 562 19.63 -29.39 10.84
N THR A 563 18.67 -29.41 9.92
CA THR A 563 17.25 -29.69 10.22
C THR A 563 16.78 -31.11 9.91
N TRP A 564 17.26 -31.71 8.81
CA TRP A 564 16.70 -32.98 8.30
C TRP A 564 17.12 -34.22 9.09
N PRO A 565 18.38 -34.39 9.52
CA PRO A 565 18.76 -35.50 10.38
C PRO A 565 18.07 -35.47 11.76
N PRO A 566 18.16 -34.37 12.56
CA PRO A 566 17.65 -34.38 13.93
C PRO A 566 16.16 -34.06 14.06
N TYR A 567 15.58 -33.18 13.23
CA TYR A 567 14.17 -32.74 13.37
C TYR A 567 13.26 -33.21 12.22
N LYS A 568 13.80 -33.91 11.22
CA LYS A 568 13.08 -34.41 10.04
C LYS A 568 12.30 -33.31 9.30
N GLY A 569 12.93 -32.15 9.12
CA GLY A 569 12.39 -31.05 8.32
C GLY A 569 11.17 -30.37 8.94
N LEU A 570 11.27 -29.96 10.21
CA LEU A 570 10.18 -29.46 11.07
C LEU A 570 9.29 -28.38 10.41
N GLU A 571 9.91 -27.52 9.61
CA GLU A 571 9.32 -26.46 8.81
C GLU A 571 8.23 -26.93 7.83
N ASN A 572 8.26 -28.19 7.38
CA ASN A 572 7.14 -28.76 6.59
C ASN A 572 5.88 -29.09 7.44
N ARG A 573 5.98 -29.04 8.78
CA ARG A 573 4.87 -29.26 9.73
C ARG A 573 4.43 -28.00 10.47
N PHE A 574 5.36 -27.11 10.85
CA PHE A 574 4.98 -25.84 11.47
C PHE A 574 4.35 -24.87 10.47
N CYS A 575 4.73 -24.93 9.18
CA CYS A 575 4.25 -23.99 8.19
C CYS A 575 2.78 -24.24 7.86
N PRO A 576 1.87 -23.27 8.13
CA PRO A 576 0.44 -23.44 7.91
C PRO A 576 0.04 -23.20 6.44
N ALA A 577 1.01 -23.20 5.51
CA ALA A 577 0.84 -22.91 4.09
C ALA A 577 1.72 -23.74 3.13
N GLY A 578 2.41 -24.79 3.60
CA GLY A 578 3.16 -25.70 2.70
C GLY A 578 4.33 -25.06 1.94
N VAL A 579 4.96 -24.04 2.55
CA VAL A 579 6.02 -23.24 1.91
C VAL A 579 7.38 -23.95 1.89
N TYR A 580 7.67 -24.75 2.91
CA TYR A 580 8.95 -25.46 3.04
C TYR A 580 8.78 -26.94 2.70
N GLU A 581 9.65 -27.45 1.85
CA GLU A 581 9.55 -28.79 1.30
C GLU A 581 10.93 -29.47 1.29
N TYR A 582 10.92 -30.79 1.46
CA TYR A 582 12.10 -31.66 1.29
C TYR A 582 11.77 -32.63 0.16
N VAL A 583 12.23 -32.29 -1.03
CA VAL A 583 12.01 -33.09 -2.24
C VAL A 583 13.05 -34.21 -2.25
N GLU A 584 12.63 -35.44 -2.55
CA GLU A 584 13.56 -36.58 -2.69
C GLU A 584 14.54 -36.32 -3.84
N ASP A 585 15.83 -36.47 -3.57
CA ASP A 585 16.92 -36.07 -4.49
C ASP A 585 18.16 -36.94 -4.22
N ASP A 586 18.33 -38.00 -5.03
CA ASP A 586 19.46 -38.93 -4.94
C ASP A 586 20.83 -38.27 -5.22
N SER A 587 20.86 -37.05 -5.78
CA SER A 587 22.11 -36.30 -5.98
C SER A 587 22.64 -35.65 -4.70
N LYS A 588 21.80 -35.53 -3.67
CA LYS A 588 22.15 -34.88 -2.40
C LYS A 588 22.58 -35.92 -1.35
N PRO A 589 23.63 -35.66 -0.54
CA PRO A 589 24.11 -36.61 0.49
C PRO A 589 23.08 -37.02 1.56
N LEU A 590 21.96 -36.31 1.67
CA LEU A 590 20.85 -36.59 2.60
C LEU A 590 19.68 -37.38 1.96
N GLY A 591 19.75 -37.67 0.65
CA GLY A 591 18.63 -38.19 -0.15
C GLY A 591 17.48 -37.20 -0.38
N VAL A 592 17.65 -35.93 0.05
CA VAL A 592 16.65 -34.86 -0.11
C VAL A 592 17.32 -33.53 -0.41
N ARG A 593 16.57 -32.66 -1.11
CA ARG A 593 16.89 -31.26 -1.35
C ARG A 593 15.85 -30.36 -0.69
N PHE A 594 16.31 -29.36 0.05
CA PHE A 594 15.45 -28.33 0.62
C PHE A 594 14.89 -27.40 -0.47
N GLN A 595 13.63 -27.03 -0.35
CA GLN A 595 12.94 -26.15 -1.30
C GLN A 595 12.01 -25.16 -0.58
N ILE A 596 11.96 -23.93 -1.10
CA ILE A 596 11.09 -22.86 -0.61
C ILE A 596 10.13 -22.45 -1.73
N ASN A 597 8.85 -22.79 -1.56
CA ASN A 597 7.73 -22.47 -2.44
C ASN A 597 7.16 -21.10 -2.07
N ALA A 598 7.94 -20.03 -2.33
CA ALA A 598 7.72 -18.69 -1.77
C ALA A 598 6.37 -18.03 -2.12
N GLN A 599 5.76 -18.39 -3.25
CA GLN A 599 4.45 -17.89 -3.68
C GLN A 599 3.34 -18.18 -2.66
N ASN A 600 3.37 -19.38 -2.06
CA ASN A 600 2.35 -19.87 -1.12
C ASN A 600 2.35 -19.15 0.24
N ILE A 601 3.31 -18.25 0.49
CA ILE A 601 3.41 -17.54 1.77
C ILE A 601 2.18 -16.63 1.92
N PRO A 602 1.38 -16.76 2.99
CA PRO A 602 0.45 -15.72 3.37
C PRO A 602 1.27 -14.55 3.91
N CYS A 603 1.10 -13.33 3.38
CA CYS A 603 1.91 -12.15 3.75
C CYS A 603 1.99 -11.85 5.26
N ALA A 604 1.03 -12.38 6.03
CA ALA A 604 1.02 -12.52 7.49
C ALA A 604 2.26 -13.25 8.10
N TYR A 605 3.05 -13.95 7.28
CA TYR A 605 4.26 -14.68 7.65
C TYR A 605 5.54 -13.98 7.17
N ALA A 606 5.83 -12.82 7.75
CA ALA A 606 7.15 -12.19 7.70
C ALA A 606 8.20 -12.99 8.51
N ARG A 607 8.44 -14.25 8.09
CA ARG A 607 8.95 -15.39 8.87
C ARG A 607 8.07 -15.74 10.09
N PRO A 608 7.69 -17.02 10.31
CA PRO A 608 7.41 -17.46 11.68
C PRO A 608 8.69 -17.32 12.52
N PRO A 609 8.59 -17.13 13.85
CA PRO A 609 9.74 -17.21 14.74
C PRO A 609 10.54 -18.48 14.46
N ARG A 610 11.87 -18.37 14.34
CA ARG A 610 12.71 -19.54 14.06
C ARG A 610 12.46 -20.61 15.13
N ILE A 611 12.28 -21.85 14.69
CA ILE A 611 12.15 -23.04 15.55
C ILE A 611 13.43 -23.91 15.51
N ILE A 612 14.38 -23.63 14.60
CA ILE A 612 15.72 -24.25 14.53
C ILE A 612 16.75 -23.18 14.10
N GLY A 613 17.98 -23.26 14.63
CA GLY A 613 19.18 -22.47 14.23
C GLY A 613 19.13 -20.97 14.54
N HIS A 614 20.11 -20.32 15.17
CA HIS A 614 21.50 -20.66 15.48
C HIS A 614 21.89 -19.85 16.74
N ARG A 615 23.02 -20.13 17.42
CA ARG A 615 23.47 -19.32 18.57
C ARG A 615 23.60 -17.84 18.20
N GLU A 616 23.00 -16.95 18.99
CA GLU A 616 23.50 -15.59 19.17
C GLU A 616 24.84 -15.67 19.92
N CYS A 617 25.85 -14.93 19.45
CA CYS A 617 27.14 -14.86 20.13
C CYS A 617 26.98 -14.07 21.44
N PRO A 618 27.25 -14.66 22.62
CA PRO A 618 27.32 -13.87 23.84
C PRO A 618 28.55 -12.96 23.76
N HIS A 619 28.35 -11.65 23.78
CA HIS A 619 29.47 -10.71 23.88
C HIS A 619 30.24 -10.95 25.20
N THR A 620 31.56 -10.79 25.11
CA THR A 620 32.55 -11.30 26.07
C THR A 620 32.34 -10.83 27.51
N ALA A 621 31.92 -11.75 28.38
CA ALA A 621 32.05 -11.59 29.83
C ALA A 621 33.45 -12.02 30.27
N ASN A 622 34.33 -11.07 30.61
CA ASN A 622 35.67 -11.34 31.12
C ASN A 622 35.63 -11.90 32.55
N SER A 623 35.88 -13.21 32.73
CA SER A 623 36.49 -13.79 33.95
C SER A 623 36.65 -15.32 33.85
N GLY A 624 37.65 -15.88 34.55
CA GLY A 624 37.65 -17.31 34.93
C GLY A 624 38.42 -18.27 34.00
N SER A 625 39.73 -18.39 34.27
CA SER A 625 40.66 -19.44 33.81
C SER A 625 40.08 -20.85 33.55
N VAL A 626 40.51 -21.48 32.45
CA VAL A 626 40.38 -22.94 32.17
C VAL A 626 41.75 -23.49 31.75
N PRO A 627 42.22 -24.64 32.27
CA PRO A 627 43.45 -25.30 31.82
C PRO A 627 43.25 -26.20 30.58
N ASN A 628 44.34 -26.46 29.86
CA ASN A 628 44.36 -27.25 28.61
C ASN A 628 43.98 -28.73 28.80
N GLU A 629 43.39 -29.32 27.74
CA GLU A 629 44.01 -30.42 27.00
C GLU A 629 43.42 -30.52 25.56
N SER A 630 44.03 -31.32 24.69
CA SER A 630 43.94 -31.25 23.21
C SER A 630 44.24 -32.62 22.56
N PRO A 631 44.25 -32.82 21.21
CA PRO A 631 43.72 -32.03 20.07
C PRO A 631 42.78 -32.85 19.15
N ASP A 632 42.27 -32.30 18.03
CA ASP A 632 42.60 -32.73 16.65
C ASP A 632 41.71 -32.15 15.52
N LEU A 633 42.28 -32.15 14.30
CA LEU A 633 41.70 -31.83 12.97
C LEU A 633 41.43 -30.34 12.61
N PRO A 634 41.48 -29.98 11.30
CA PRO A 634 41.86 -28.63 10.86
C PRO A 634 40.68 -27.69 10.52
N GLY A 635 40.97 -26.40 10.43
CA GLY A 635 39.98 -25.33 10.14
C GLY A 635 40.18 -24.61 8.80
N ALA A 636 39.80 -23.32 8.81
CA ALA A 636 39.82 -22.35 7.70
C ALA A 636 38.68 -22.45 6.64
N CYS A 637 37.52 -21.89 6.99
CA CYS A 637 36.69 -21.13 6.04
C CYS A 637 36.70 -19.66 6.47
N GLY A 638 37.16 -18.77 5.61
CA GLY A 638 37.18 -17.32 5.88
C GLY A 638 35.81 -16.68 5.63
N LEU A 639 35.44 -15.72 6.48
CA LEU A 639 34.31 -14.82 6.24
C LEU A 639 34.85 -13.40 6.09
N VAL A 640 34.49 -12.73 4.99
CA VAL A 640 34.64 -11.28 4.83
C VAL A 640 33.27 -10.67 5.09
N ASP A 641 33.20 -9.76 6.06
CA ASP A 641 31.97 -9.03 6.43
C ASP A 641 32.15 -7.56 6.02
N PRO A 642 31.28 -6.97 5.17
CA PRO A 642 31.42 -5.60 4.71
C PRO A 642 30.92 -4.60 5.77
N GLN A 643 31.70 -4.42 6.84
CA GLN A 643 31.55 -3.26 7.73
C GLN A 643 32.31 -2.04 7.21
N PHE A 644 31.75 -0.86 7.45
CA PHE A 644 32.48 0.41 7.34
C PHE A 644 33.56 0.46 8.42
N ASP A 645 34.76 0.89 8.06
CA ASP A 645 35.82 1.18 9.01
C ASP A 645 36.33 2.62 8.81
N LEU A 646 36.30 3.39 9.90
CA LEU A 646 36.67 4.80 9.98
C LEU A 646 37.18 5.07 11.40
N ASP A 647 38.47 4.87 11.63
CA ASP A 647 39.33 6.04 11.94
C ASP A 647 40.83 5.74 11.78
N ALA A 648 41.63 6.81 11.71
CA ALA A 648 43.07 6.71 11.48
C ALA A 648 43.90 6.63 12.76
N ARG A 649 44.86 5.69 12.83
CA ARG A 649 46.20 5.94 13.42
C ARG A 649 47.25 4.91 13.01
N ALA A 650 48.49 5.37 12.93
CA ALA A 650 49.65 4.56 12.53
C ALA A 650 50.35 3.92 13.73
N VAL A 651 51.06 2.80 13.49
CA VAL A 651 52.39 2.52 14.05
C VAL A 651 53.12 1.47 13.18
N THR A 652 54.45 1.52 13.18
CA THR A 652 55.41 0.83 12.31
C THR A 652 55.29 -0.69 12.15
N LEU A 653 55.60 -1.18 10.94
CA LEU A 653 56.16 -2.52 10.67
C LEU A 653 57.64 -2.39 10.23
N THR A 654 58.45 -3.43 10.49
CA THR A 654 59.91 -3.41 10.26
C THR A 654 60.41 -4.63 9.47
N GLY A 655 60.99 -4.42 8.28
CA GLY A 655 61.84 -5.36 7.53
C GLY A 655 61.16 -6.61 6.95
N THR A 656 61.75 -7.39 6.03
CA THR A 656 63.02 -7.26 5.26
C THR A 656 63.09 -8.42 4.24
N ASP A 657 63.71 -8.34 3.05
CA ASP A 657 64.17 -7.21 2.21
C ASP A 657 64.59 -7.75 0.80
N THR A 658 64.79 -6.87 -0.18
CA THR A 658 65.43 -7.08 -1.51
C THR A 658 64.62 -7.87 -2.57
N CYS A 659 64.83 -7.72 -3.90
CA CYS A 659 65.82 -7.01 -4.74
C CYS A 659 65.18 -6.70 -6.14
N VAL A 660 65.74 -6.06 -7.20
CA VAL A 660 67.09 -5.60 -7.62
C VAL A 660 66.93 -4.34 -8.53
N SER A 661 68.01 -3.55 -8.75
CA SER A 661 68.39 -2.70 -9.92
C SER A 661 67.32 -2.02 -10.81
N SER A 662 67.42 -0.73 -11.21
CA SER A 662 68.41 0.37 -11.06
C SER A 662 67.81 1.66 -11.74
N PHE A 663 68.44 2.82 -12.03
CA PHE A 663 69.82 3.36 -12.02
C PHE A 663 69.75 4.91 -12.19
N LEU A 664 70.71 5.70 -11.67
CA LEU A 664 71.02 7.12 -12.00
C LEU A 664 69.91 8.19 -11.70
N GLU A 665 70.16 9.45 -11.29
CA GLU A 665 71.35 10.17 -10.77
C GLU A 665 70.92 11.51 -10.08
N CYS A 666 71.64 12.01 -9.05
CA CYS A 666 71.53 13.33 -8.36
C CYS A 666 70.18 13.76 -7.70
N GLY A 667 70.12 14.52 -6.57
CA GLY A 667 71.14 14.91 -5.57
C GLY A 667 70.78 16.19 -4.76
N THR A 668 71.07 16.25 -3.44
CA THR A 668 71.17 17.45 -2.53
C THR A 668 69.89 18.32 -2.27
N ASP A 669 69.68 19.08 -1.18
CA ASP A 669 70.30 19.20 0.17
C ASP A 669 69.42 19.95 1.22
N PHE A 670 69.62 19.65 2.52
CA PHE A 670 69.52 20.47 3.77
C PHE A 670 68.38 21.48 4.16
N THR A 671 68.34 21.78 5.49
CA THR A 671 67.64 22.86 6.27
C THR A 671 66.15 22.67 6.64
N SER A 672 65.62 23.13 7.81
CA SER A 672 66.21 23.56 9.11
C SER A 672 65.17 23.63 10.27
N LEU A 673 65.65 23.72 11.53
CA LEU A 673 64.95 24.11 12.79
C LEU A 673 64.57 25.63 12.82
N PRO A 674 63.97 26.27 13.87
CA PRO A 674 63.70 25.84 15.28
C PRO A 674 62.33 26.25 15.93
N GLU A 675 62.16 25.87 17.23
CA GLU A 675 61.58 26.55 18.44
C GLU A 675 60.52 27.70 18.31
N THR A 676 59.58 27.98 19.23
CA THR A 676 59.66 28.21 20.71
C THR A 676 58.29 28.13 21.45
N GLY A 677 58.27 28.09 22.79
CA GLY A 677 57.10 28.41 23.67
C GLY A 677 56.94 29.93 23.97
N PRO A 678 56.27 30.39 25.07
CA PRO A 678 55.85 29.67 26.30
C PRO A 678 54.40 30.01 26.84
N ALA A 679 54.17 29.79 28.15
CA ALA A 679 52.88 29.86 28.91
C ALA A 679 52.32 31.29 29.19
N ILE A 680 51.30 31.54 30.04
CA ILE A 680 51.32 31.52 31.54
C ILE A 680 49.89 31.77 32.16
N HIS A 681 49.56 31.09 33.28
CA HIS A 681 48.49 31.31 34.31
C HIS A 681 46.98 31.52 33.94
N GLY A 682 46.00 31.15 34.79
CA GLY A 682 46.04 30.41 36.08
C GLY A 682 44.75 30.54 36.94
N CYS A 683 44.68 29.76 38.05
CA CYS A 683 43.64 29.74 39.12
C CYS A 683 42.24 29.16 38.74
N LEU A 684 41.53 28.26 39.46
CA LEU A 684 41.64 27.48 40.73
C LEU A 684 40.63 26.27 40.60
N VAL A 685 40.65 25.06 41.22
CA VAL A 685 41.27 24.43 42.44
C VAL A 685 40.48 24.70 43.75
N PRO A 686 40.18 23.73 44.68
CA PRO A 686 40.52 22.28 44.78
C PRO A 686 39.36 21.26 45.09
N ASP A 687 39.60 19.96 44.84
CA ASP A 687 39.56 18.73 45.72
C ASP A 687 38.51 18.53 46.87
N HIS A 688 38.15 17.32 47.37
CA HIS A 688 38.50 15.88 47.09
C HIS A 688 37.51 14.86 47.77
N GLN A 689 37.49 13.61 47.27
CA GLN A 689 37.35 12.28 47.95
C GLN A 689 36.21 11.92 48.97
N PHE A 690 35.45 10.84 48.67
CA PHE A 690 35.17 9.56 49.42
C PHE A 690 35.28 9.43 50.98
N PRO A 691 34.70 8.39 51.67
CA PRO A 691 33.73 7.32 51.28
C PRO A 691 32.65 6.97 52.38
N SER A 692 32.03 5.78 52.25
CA SER A 692 31.66 4.79 53.32
C SER A 692 30.20 4.62 53.81
N ASP A 693 29.94 3.40 54.31
CA ASP A 693 28.63 2.79 54.61
C ASP A 693 28.08 3.04 56.03
N ALA A 694 26.77 2.86 56.21
CA ALA A 694 26.17 2.58 57.52
C ALA A 694 24.84 1.78 57.42
N VAL A 695 24.66 0.80 58.30
CA VAL A 695 23.42 0.03 58.51
C VAL A 695 23.07 0.07 60.01
N THR A 696 21.85 0.45 60.40
CA THR A 696 21.13 -0.14 61.58
C THR A 696 19.68 0.37 61.79
N THR A 697 18.73 -0.57 61.80
CA THR A 697 17.61 -0.77 62.75
C THR A 697 16.69 0.37 63.26
N SER A 698 15.39 0.22 62.97
CA SER A 698 14.21 0.24 63.87
C SER A 698 13.80 1.48 64.70
N GLY A 699 12.50 1.81 64.71
CA GLY A 699 11.91 2.60 65.81
C GLY A 699 10.45 3.08 65.65
N ALA A 700 9.52 2.43 66.37
CA ALA A 700 8.24 2.95 66.90
C ALA A 700 7.10 3.44 65.96
N THR A 701 5.88 3.31 66.47
CA THR A 701 4.57 3.52 65.81
C THR A 701 3.71 4.59 66.51
N ALA A 702 2.59 4.97 65.86
CA ALA A 702 1.42 5.72 66.37
C ALA A 702 1.53 7.27 66.42
N GLY A 703 0.47 8.03 66.14
CA GLY A 703 -0.89 7.60 65.72
C GLY A 703 -1.87 8.77 65.46
N SER A 704 -3.16 8.44 65.28
CA SER A 704 -4.36 9.31 65.23
C SER A 704 -4.42 10.49 64.23
N GLU A 705 -5.13 10.27 63.11
CA GLU A 705 -6.49 10.81 62.80
C GLU A 705 -7.11 11.96 63.66
N PRO A 706 -8.19 12.66 63.18
CA PRO A 706 -8.78 12.73 61.82
C PRO A 706 -9.22 14.14 61.34
N GLY A 707 -9.70 14.24 60.09
CA GLY A 707 -10.55 15.32 59.56
C GLY A 707 -10.88 15.07 58.07
N PHE A 708 -12.07 14.60 57.70
CA PHE A 708 -13.35 15.33 57.55
C PHE A 708 -13.24 16.61 56.68
N HIS A 709 -14.11 16.88 55.69
CA HIS A 709 -15.45 16.33 55.41
C HIS A 709 -15.74 16.34 53.89
N ALA A 710 -16.55 15.38 53.39
CA ALA A 710 -17.25 15.52 52.10
C ALA A 710 -18.66 16.09 52.32
N ILE A 711 -19.30 16.67 51.28
CA ILE A 711 -20.77 16.63 50.98
C ILE A 711 -21.16 17.51 49.75
N PHE A 712 -21.82 16.90 48.73
CA PHE A 712 -22.91 17.35 47.81
C PHE A 712 -22.84 18.74 47.07
N SER A 713 -23.69 19.10 46.08
CA SER A 713 -24.27 18.45 44.87
C SER A 713 -25.26 19.43 44.16
N ASN A 714 -25.55 19.23 42.87
CA ASN A 714 -26.84 19.54 42.17
C ASN A 714 -27.30 21.00 41.84
N SER A 715 -27.17 21.36 40.55
CA SER A 715 -28.24 21.71 39.58
C SER A 715 -29.14 22.99 39.65
N CYS A 716 -29.16 23.74 38.52
CA CYS A 716 -30.33 24.22 37.71
C CYS A 716 -31.52 24.98 38.37
N SER A 717 -32.17 26.06 37.87
CA SER A 717 -32.29 26.72 36.55
C SER A 717 -33.56 27.66 36.51
N THR A 718 -33.77 28.41 35.40
CA THR A 718 -35.03 28.99 34.85
C THR A 718 -35.72 30.28 35.39
N ALA A 719 -35.93 31.26 34.48
CA ALA A 719 -37.09 32.18 34.24
C ALA A 719 -36.62 33.38 33.34
N SER A 720 -37.11 33.71 32.12
CA SER A 720 -38.45 33.98 31.53
C SER A 720 -39.04 35.37 31.86
N THR A 721 -39.62 36.21 30.97
CA THR A 721 -39.93 36.19 29.50
C THR A 721 -40.40 37.60 29.00
N HIS A 722 -40.78 37.74 27.71
CA HIS A 722 -41.54 38.85 27.04
C HIS A 722 -40.73 40.07 26.56
N THR A 723 -40.96 40.68 25.37
CA THR A 723 -41.85 40.43 24.18
C THR A 723 -41.27 41.17 22.95
N GLY A 724 -41.62 40.93 21.67
CA GLY A 724 -42.49 39.91 21.04
C GLY A 724 -43.72 40.49 20.30
N HIS A 725 -43.83 40.31 18.97
CA HIS A 725 -45.05 40.53 18.16
C HIS A 725 -45.14 39.56 16.95
N ASN A 726 -46.36 39.37 16.43
CA ASN A 726 -46.79 38.38 15.41
C ASN A 726 -46.57 38.92 13.94
N ALA A 727 -46.83 38.24 12.81
CA ALA A 727 -47.92 37.29 12.49
C ALA A 727 -47.75 36.49 11.16
N TYR A 728 -48.50 35.37 11.06
CA TYR A 728 -49.20 34.71 9.91
C TYR A 728 -48.97 35.18 8.44
N SER A 729 -49.11 34.38 7.36
CA SER A 729 -49.29 32.91 7.15
C SER A 729 -49.31 32.56 5.63
N HIS A 730 -49.38 31.26 5.28
CA HIS A 730 -49.61 30.66 3.94
C HIS A 730 -50.28 31.52 2.85
N HIS A 731 -49.76 31.50 1.60
CA HIS A 731 -50.31 30.64 0.53
C HIS A 731 -49.44 30.63 -0.76
N SER A 732 -49.98 30.10 -1.86
CA SER A 732 -49.30 29.54 -3.02
C SER A 732 -49.63 30.22 -4.36
N ALA A 733 -48.69 30.08 -5.31
CA ALA A 733 -48.87 30.05 -6.77
C ALA A 733 -49.03 31.37 -7.59
N SER A 734 -48.20 31.43 -8.63
CA SER A 734 -48.45 31.89 -10.02
C SER A 734 -48.94 33.34 -10.33
N SER A 735 -48.01 34.07 -10.96
CA SER A 735 -48.12 34.58 -12.35
C SER A 735 -48.91 35.86 -12.72
N TYR A 736 -48.13 36.82 -13.26
CA TYR A 736 -48.29 37.50 -14.57
C TYR A 736 -49.04 38.84 -14.76
N VAL A 737 -48.38 39.67 -15.59
CA VAL A 737 -48.81 40.83 -16.42
C VAL A 737 -49.25 42.14 -15.74
N GLY A 738 -48.41 43.16 -15.93
CA GLY A 738 -48.82 44.40 -16.62
C GLY A 738 -48.44 45.74 -15.96
N SER A 739 -48.20 46.85 -16.68
CA SER A 739 -48.03 47.10 -18.14
C SER A 739 -47.49 48.54 -18.35
N LEU A 740 -47.10 48.90 -19.60
CA LEU A 740 -46.77 50.27 -20.09
C LEU A 740 -45.46 50.90 -19.54
N GLU A 741 -44.70 51.74 -20.25
CA GLU A 741 -44.75 52.20 -21.66
C GLU A 741 -43.33 52.61 -22.15
N VAL A 742 -43.10 52.73 -23.47
CA VAL A 742 -41.77 52.94 -24.10
C VAL A 742 -41.88 53.94 -25.27
N PRO A 743 -40.84 54.73 -25.55
CA PRO A 743 -40.51 55.02 -26.96
C PRO A 743 -39.00 55.03 -27.32
N LEU A 744 -38.65 54.23 -28.34
CA LEU A 744 -37.63 54.49 -29.40
C LEU A 744 -36.14 54.49 -28.98
N ASP A 745 -35.14 54.06 -29.78
CA ASP A 745 -35.05 53.44 -31.13
C ASP A 745 -33.61 52.89 -31.32
N ILE A 746 -33.25 51.95 -32.22
CA ILE A 746 -33.96 50.99 -33.09
C ILE A 746 -32.98 49.88 -33.54
N ASP A 747 -33.48 48.68 -33.89
CA ASP A 747 -32.81 47.54 -34.58
C ASP A 747 -31.51 46.93 -34.00
N SER A 748 -31.24 45.62 -34.11
CA SER A 748 -31.97 44.48 -34.71
C SER A 748 -31.66 43.20 -33.91
N GLY A 749 -32.43 42.12 -34.06
CA GLY A 749 -32.24 40.91 -33.25
C GLY A 749 -32.45 39.59 -33.98
N SER A 750 -32.27 38.50 -33.21
CA SER A 750 -32.55 37.09 -33.58
C SER A 750 -31.57 36.44 -34.58
N PRO A 751 -31.51 35.09 -34.65
CA PRO A 751 -32.41 34.11 -34.03
C PRO A 751 -31.74 33.01 -33.19
N GLU A 752 -32.57 32.27 -32.45
CA GLU A 752 -32.30 30.88 -32.08
C GLU A 752 -32.25 30.01 -33.36
N VAL A 753 -31.47 28.92 -33.36
CA VAL A 753 -31.38 28.01 -34.52
C VAL A 753 -31.94 26.63 -34.17
N ASP A 754 -32.80 26.13 -35.05
CA ASP A 754 -33.48 24.82 -34.96
C ASP A 754 -32.47 23.64 -35.01
N PRO A 755 -32.53 22.68 -34.06
CA PRO A 755 -31.69 21.48 -34.09
C PRO A 755 -31.87 20.56 -35.32
N ASN A 756 -32.89 20.75 -36.16
CA ASN A 756 -33.28 19.79 -37.22
C ASN A 756 -32.93 20.21 -38.66
N GLN A 757 -32.07 21.21 -38.89
CA GLN A 757 -31.72 21.62 -40.27
C GLN A 757 -30.33 21.11 -40.71
N PRO A 758 -30.23 20.23 -41.74
CA PRO A 758 -28.96 19.76 -42.26
C PRO A 758 -28.29 20.80 -43.17
N VAL A 759 -26.99 21.02 -42.99
CA VAL A 759 -26.18 21.89 -43.87
C VAL A 759 -25.69 21.10 -45.09
N ILE A 760 -25.94 21.64 -46.28
CA ILE A 760 -25.78 20.94 -47.56
C ILE A 760 -24.35 21.05 -48.11
N LEU A 761 -23.76 19.91 -48.47
CA LEU A 761 -22.57 19.85 -49.34
C LEU A 761 -22.95 20.28 -50.76
N ARG A 762 -22.09 21.06 -51.43
CA ARG A 762 -22.23 21.30 -52.88
C ARG A 762 -21.32 20.35 -53.67
N GLU A 763 -21.95 19.61 -54.57
CA GLU A 763 -21.35 18.64 -55.47
C GLU A 763 -20.65 19.31 -56.66
N ASN A 764 -19.86 18.51 -57.40
CA ASN A 764 -19.82 18.55 -58.87
C ASN A 764 -18.98 17.37 -59.41
N LEU A 765 -19.64 16.36 -60.02
CA LEU A 765 -19.33 15.78 -61.34
C LEU A 765 -20.30 14.60 -61.63
N GLU A 766 -20.47 14.26 -62.91
CA GLU A 766 -21.76 13.79 -63.45
C GLU A 766 -21.88 12.29 -63.81
N ASP A 767 -23.12 11.78 -63.68
CA ASP A 767 -23.83 10.70 -64.40
C ASP A 767 -23.10 9.51 -65.07
N VAL A 768 -23.60 8.28 -64.77
CA VAL A 768 -24.16 7.32 -65.77
C VAL A 768 -25.40 6.59 -65.18
N GLN A 769 -26.38 6.27 -66.02
CA GLN A 769 -27.70 5.65 -65.71
C GLN A 769 -27.70 4.09 -65.56
N PRO A 770 -28.78 3.44 -65.05
CA PRO A 770 -28.72 2.18 -64.28
C PRO A 770 -29.64 1.03 -64.83
N VAL A 771 -30.35 0.27 -63.93
CA VAL A 771 -31.54 -0.61 -64.14
C VAL A 771 -31.29 -2.10 -64.56
N PRO A 772 -31.99 -3.14 -64.01
CA PRO A 772 -32.67 -3.28 -62.69
C PRO A 772 -32.72 -4.73 -62.05
N GLU A 773 -33.42 -4.85 -60.89
CA GLU A 773 -34.30 -5.98 -60.46
C GLU A 773 -33.69 -7.42 -60.21
N ASP A 774 -34.33 -8.37 -59.48
CA ASP A 774 -35.73 -8.47 -58.99
C ASP A 774 -35.91 -9.23 -57.63
N SER A 775 -37.09 -9.03 -57.03
CA SER A 775 -37.96 -9.87 -56.17
C SER A 775 -37.48 -10.90 -55.12
N GLY A 776 -38.14 -10.84 -53.94
CA GLY A 776 -38.87 -12.02 -53.39
C GLY A 776 -38.44 -12.61 -52.03
N PRO A 777 -39.35 -12.71 -51.02
CA PRO A 777 -39.04 -13.30 -49.70
C PRO A 777 -39.71 -14.67 -49.43
N VAL A 778 -39.07 -15.53 -48.61
CA VAL A 778 -39.68 -16.74 -48.01
C VAL A 778 -39.23 -16.94 -46.55
N THR A 779 -40.10 -17.51 -45.73
CA THR A 779 -39.99 -17.70 -44.27
C THR A 779 -39.11 -18.88 -43.80
N ALA A 780 -38.73 -18.84 -42.53
CA ALA A 780 -37.81 -19.78 -41.87
C ALA A 780 -38.34 -21.22 -41.65
N THR A 781 -37.41 -22.16 -41.42
CA THR A 781 -37.66 -23.44 -40.72
C THR A 781 -36.36 -23.91 -40.03
N THR A 782 -36.46 -24.49 -38.84
CA THR A 782 -35.30 -24.95 -38.05
C THR A 782 -35.02 -26.43 -38.25
N THR A 783 -33.77 -26.79 -38.56
CA THR A 783 -33.22 -28.14 -38.37
C THR A 783 -31.71 -28.04 -38.12
N ALA A 784 -31.14 -28.94 -37.33
CA ALA A 784 -29.71 -29.02 -37.06
C ALA A 784 -29.18 -30.42 -37.39
N VAL A 785 -27.93 -30.52 -37.88
CA VAL A 785 -26.94 -31.59 -37.63
C VAL A 785 -25.67 -31.36 -38.49
N SER A 786 -24.52 -31.82 -37.98
CA SER A 786 -23.21 -32.03 -38.64
C SER A 786 -22.54 -30.89 -39.43
N GLY A 787 -21.41 -30.41 -38.87
CA GLY A 787 -20.08 -30.78 -39.37
C GLY A 787 -19.61 -30.25 -40.73
N GLU A 788 -18.66 -29.31 -40.67
CA GLU A 788 -17.61 -28.99 -41.67
C GLU A 788 -18.01 -28.85 -43.15
N GLU A 789 -18.12 -27.59 -43.60
CA GLU A 789 -17.35 -27.15 -44.78
C GLU A 789 -16.94 -25.68 -44.58
N ILE A 790 -15.64 -25.39 -44.58
CA ILE A 790 -15.10 -24.02 -44.50
C ILE A 790 -14.98 -23.49 -45.93
N GLU A 791 -15.60 -22.34 -46.22
CA GLU A 791 -15.63 -21.81 -47.59
C GLU A 791 -14.20 -21.55 -48.14
N PRO A 792 -13.84 -22.11 -49.32
CA PRO A 792 -12.46 -22.07 -49.82
C PRO A 792 -11.84 -20.67 -50.02
N TRP A 793 -12.65 -19.61 -50.10
CA TRP A 793 -12.15 -18.24 -50.27
C TRP A 793 -11.51 -17.67 -49.00
N ILE A 794 -11.85 -18.19 -47.81
CA ILE A 794 -11.25 -17.74 -46.54
C ILE A 794 -9.77 -18.19 -46.47
N ILE A 795 -9.46 -19.40 -46.95
CA ILE A 795 -8.08 -19.91 -47.03
C ILE A 795 -7.26 -19.11 -48.07
N ALA A 796 -7.89 -18.63 -49.15
CA ALA A 796 -7.23 -17.82 -50.18
C ALA A 796 -6.73 -16.44 -49.68
N LEU A 797 -7.25 -15.93 -48.56
CA LEU A 797 -6.73 -14.72 -47.89
C LEU A 797 -5.59 -15.01 -46.91
N ALA A 798 -5.48 -16.24 -46.40
CA ALA A 798 -4.44 -16.66 -45.46
C ALA A 798 -3.15 -17.18 -46.15
N ALA A 799 -3.14 -17.30 -47.48
CA ALA A 799 -2.08 -17.97 -48.23
C ALA A 799 -1.47 -17.09 -49.35
N LYS A 800 -0.65 -16.10 -48.97
CA LYS A 800 0.42 -15.57 -49.83
C LYS A 800 1.80 -15.99 -49.30
N PRO A 801 2.40 -17.08 -49.82
CA PRO A 801 3.80 -17.38 -49.57
C PRO A 801 4.68 -16.28 -50.18
N GLY A 802 5.67 -15.77 -49.44
CA GLY A 802 6.70 -14.88 -49.99
C GLY A 802 6.45 -13.36 -49.89
N LEU A 803 5.71 -12.89 -48.89
CA LEU A 803 6.07 -11.61 -48.27
C LEU A 803 7.33 -11.85 -47.41
N PRO A 804 8.33 -10.95 -47.42
CA PRO A 804 9.45 -11.03 -46.49
C PRO A 804 8.96 -10.80 -45.05
N ASP A 805 9.70 -11.33 -44.07
CA ASP A 805 9.39 -11.11 -42.66
C ASP A 805 9.29 -9.60 -42.36
N PRO A 806 8.33 -9.16 -41.50
CA PRO A 806 8.20 -7.76 -41.14
C PRO A 806 9.52 -7.27 -40.53
N PRO A 807 10.06 -6.10 -40.93
CA PRO A 807 11.31 -5.59 -40.36
C PRO A 807 11.25 -5.57 -38.83
N ALA A 808 12.34 -5.89 -38.15
CA ALA A 808 12.34 -6.08 -36.68
C ALA A 808 11.75 -4.90 -35.88
N LEU A 809 11.81 -3.67 -36.42
CA LEU A 809 11.15 -2.49 -35.85
C LEU A 809 9.61 -2.55 -35.90
N VAL A 810 9.05 -3.10 -36.98
CA VAL A 810 7.61 -3.39 -37.13
C VAL A 810 7.20 -4.45 -36.12
N GLU A 811 7.93 -5.56 -36.05
CA GLU A 811 7.62 -6.63 -35.08
C GLU A 811 7.66 -6.10 -33.65
N HIS A 812 8.73 -5.38 -33.27
CA HIS A 812 8.85 -4.76 -31.96
C HIS A 812 7.69 -3.81 -31.63
N SER A 813 7.28 -2.96 -32.58
CA SER A 813 6.17 -2.01 -32.37
C SER A 813 4.81 -2.71 -32.27
N VAL A 814 4.58 -3.75 -33.08
CA VAL A 814 3.39 -4.62 -32.97
C VAL A 814 3.34 -5.30 -31.60
N GLN A 815 4.45 -5.91 -31.14
CA GLN A 815 4.51 -6.51 -29.80
C GLN A 815 4.29 -5.48 -28.68
N THR A 816 4.85 -4.28 -28.81
CA THR A 816 4.72 -3.18 -27.83
C THR A 816 3.26 -2.76 -27.67
N LEU A 817 2.56 -2.49 -28.79
CA LEU A 817 1.14 -2.13 -28.77
C LEU A 817 0.27 -3.23 -28.17
N LEU A 818 0.48 -4.48 -28.59
CA LEU A 818 -0.34 -5.60 -28.12
C LEU A 818 -0.18 -5.85 -26.61
N ARG A 819 1.03 -5.68 -26.08
CA ARG A 819 1.30 -5.70 -24.62
C ARG A 819 0.60 -4.55 -23.90
N ALA A 820 0.71 -3.33 -24.43
CA ALA A 820 0.05 -2.15 -23.86
C ALA A 820 -1.48 -2.31 -23.83
N PHE A 821 -2.11 -2.63 -24.96
CA PHE A 821 -3.57 -2.80 -25.07
C PHE A 821 -4.08 -3.97 -24.22
N ARG A 822 -3.36 -5.10 -24.12
CA ARG A 822 -3.74 -6.25 -23.27
C ARG A 822 -3.86 -5.90 -21.77
N SER A 823 -3.23 -4.81 -21.31
CA SER A 823 -3.38 -4.34 -19.93
C SER A 823 -4.73 -3.64 -19.64
N TRP A 824 -5.37 -3.05 -20.65
CA TRP A 824 -6.53 -2.14 -20.46
C TRP A 824 -7.80 -2.80 -19.90
N PRO A 825 -8.16 -4.05 -20.27
CA PRO A 825 -9.21 -4.78 -19.56
C PRO A 825 -8.89 -4.98 -18.07
N GLY A 826 -7.61 -5.19 -17.74
CA GLY A 826 -7.14 -5.29 -16.35
C GLY A 826 -7.27 -3.97 -15.58
N MET A 827 -6.99 -2.83 -16.22
CA MET A 827 -7.20 -1.49 -15.64
C MET A 827 -8.68 -1.28 -15.28
N LEU A 828 -9.59 -1.55 -16.23
CA LEU A 828 -11.04 -1.43 -16.04
C LEU A 828 -11.61 -2.43 -15.04
N ALA A 829 -11.07 -3.64 -14.96
CA ALA A 829 -11.48 -4.63 -13.97
C ALA A 829 -11.09 -4.22 -12.53
N LYS A 830 -9.92 -3.58 -12.36
CA LYS A 830 -9.44 -3.06 -11.07
C LYS A 830 -10.14 -1.76 -10.65
N GLY A 831 -10.42 -0.86 -11.60
CA GLY A 831 -11.08 0.43 -11.35
C GLY A 831 -10.19 1.53 -10.75
N ILE A 832 -8.90 1.25 -10.48
CA ILE A 832 -7.94 2.20 -9.89
C ILE A 832 -7.52 3.28 -10.91
N GLN A 833 -7.35 2.90 -12.17
CA GLN A 833 -6.93 3.78 -13.26
C GLN A 833 -7.78 3.48 -14.51
N LEU A 834 -8.15 4.52 -15.25
CA LEU A 834 -8.85 4.38 -16.53
C LEU A 834 -7.84 4.23 -17.69
N PRO A 835 -8.14 3.43 -18.73
CA PRO A 835 -7.37 3.44 -19.97
C PRO A 835 -7.31 4.86 -20.59
N PRO A 836 -6.22 5.25 -21.27
CA PRO A 836 -5.94 6.62 -21.73
C PRO A 836 -6.86 7.13 -22.87
N ILE A 837 -7.95 6.39 -23.16
CA ILE A 837 -9.03 6.75 -24.07
C ILE A 837 -10.30 7.25 -23.35
N ILE A 838 -10.41 7.07 -22.02
CA ILE A 838 -11.58 7.45 -21.21
C ILE A 838 -11.19 8.57 -20.23
N HIS A 839 -11.88 9.70 -20.28
CA HIS A 839 -11.61 10.84 -19.39
C HIS A 839 -12.50 10.81 -18.14
N PRO A 840 -12.01 11.14 -16.93
CA PRO A 840 -12.80 11.14 -15.69
C PRO A 840 -14.11 11.95 -15.75
N PHE A 841 -14.16 13.05 -16.52
CA PHE A 841 -15.39 13.85 -16.71
C PHE A 841 -16.60 13.00 -17.18
N GLN A 842 -16.37 11.89 -17.89
CA GLN A 842 -17.44 11.03 -18.42
C GLN A 842 -18.26 10.32 -17.33
N PHE A 843 -17.85 10.43 -16.07
CA PHE A 843 -18.53 9.89 -14.90
C PHE A 843 -19.19 11.01 -14.04
N CYS A 844 -18.98 12.28 -14.39
CA CYS A 844 -19.40 13.46 -13.62
C CYS A 844 -20.63 14.14 -14.26
N ASP A 845 -21.82 13.72 -13.84
CA ASP A 845 -23.09 14.23 -14.38
C ASP A 845 -23.35 15.70 -13.99
N GLY A 846 -24.27 16.35 -14.69
CA GLY A 846 -24.50 17.80 -14.63
C GLY A 846 -25.34 18.28 -13.45
N GLY A 847 -24.84 18.18 -12.20
CA GLY A 847 -25.38 18.93 -11.06
C GLY A 847 -25.86 18.13 -9.84
N GLY A 848 -25.22 17.00 -9.51
CA GLY A 848 -25.44 16.27 -8.26
C GLY A 848 -24.25 15.36 -7.90
N ASP A 849 -24.14 14.96 -6.63
CA ASP A 849 -22.98 14.20 -6.09
C ASP A 849 -22.88 12.73 -6.56
N GLU A 850 -23.83 12.22 -7.34
CA GLU A 850 -23.80 10.84 -7.84
C GLU A 850 -22.87 10.66 -9.06
N THR A 851 -21.71 10.04 -8.84
CA THR A 851 -20.79 9.63 -9.93
C THR A 851 -21.39 8.49 -10.73
N ARG A 852 -21.70 8.72 -12.02
CA ARG A 852 -22.51 7.81 -12.85
C ARG A 852 -21.78 7.32 -14.10
N MET A 853 -21.31 6.07 -14.07
CA MET A 853 -20.67 5.42 -15.22
C MET A 853 -21.65 5.19 -16.40
N PRO A 854 -21.27 5.52 -17.64
CA PRO A 854 -22.06 5.21 -18.83
C PRO A 854 -22.37 3.72 -19.00
N ARG A 855 -23.60 3.38 -19.38
CA ARG A 855 -24.12 1.99 -19.34
C ARG A 855 -23.32 0.98 -20.17
N LEU A 856 -22.77 1.39 -21.31
CA LEU A 856 -21.96 0.51 -22.18
C LEU A 856 -20.61 0.20 -21.52
N ILE A 857 -19.95 1.21 -20.94
CA ILE A 857 -18.71 1.05 -20.19
C ILE A 857 -18.95 0.15 -18.95
N ALA A 858 -20.08 0.31 -18.25
CA ALA A 858 -20.43 -0.55 -17.12
C ALA A 858 -20.57 -2.05 -17.49
N ARG A 859 -21.16 -2.35 -18.66
CA ARG A 859 -21.19 -3.73 -19.20
C ARG A 859 -19.80 -4.20 -19.60
N CYS A 860 -19.01 -3.34 -20.24
CA CYS A 860 -17.64 -3.63 -20.64
C CYS A 860 -16.75 -3.98 -19.43
N VAL A 861 -16.83 -3.19 -18.34
CA VAL A 861 -16.17 -3.47 -17.04
C VAL A 861 -16.60 -4.83 -16.48
N THR A 862 -17.88 -5.21 -16.62
CA THR A 862 -18.38 -6.52 -16.17
C THR A 862 -17.73 -7.66 -16.96
N LEU A 863 -17.63 -7.53 -18.29
CA LEU A 863 -16.94 -8.51 -19.15
C LEU A 863 -15.43 -8.54 -18.88
N CYS A 864 -14.79 -7.40 -18.60
CA CYS A 864 -13.39 -7.33 -18.16
C CYS A 864 -13.17 -8.08 -16.85
N LYS A 865 -14.05 -7.94 -15.86
CA LYS A 865 -13.98 -8.68 -14.59
C LYS A 865 -14.14 -10.19 -14.79
N LEU A 866 -15.06 -10.62 -15.66
CA LEU A 866 -15.22 -12.04 -16.03
C LEU A 866 -13.98 -12.61 -16.75
N TRP A 867 -13.30 -11.80 -17.56
CA TRP A 867 -12.06 -12.18 -18.25
C TRP A 867 -10.84 -12.23 -17.31
N VAL A 868 -10.72 -11.29 -16.38
CA VAL A 868 -9.64 -11.34 -15.36
C VAL A 868 -9.84 -12.51 -14.40
N GLY A 869 -11.08 -12.79 -13.98
CA GLY A 869 -11.45 -13.92 -13.11
C GLY A 869 -11.70 -15.25 -13.83
N GLN A 870 -11.23 -15.41 -15.06
CA GLN A 870 -11.52 -16.58 -15.90
C GLN A 870 -10.87 -17.86 -15.37
N ALA A 871 -11.61 -18.98 -15.45
CA ALA A 871 -11.11 -20.32 -15.15
C ALA A 871 -10.60 -21.02 -16.42
N GLU A 872 -9.76 -22.05 -16.27
CA GLU A 872 -9.01 -22.64 -17.39
C GLU A 872 -9.88 -23.12 -18.55
N ASP A 873 -11.08 -23.66 -18.29
CA ASP A 873 -12.03 -24.10 -19.32
C ASP A 873 -13.08 -23.05 -19.73
N SER A 874 -13.16 -21.86 -19.08
CA SER A 874 -14.26 -20.90 -19.32
C SER A 874 -13.99 -19.88 -20.45
N GLY A 875 -12.90 -20.06 -21.21
CA GLY A 875 -12.51 -19.21 -22.34
C GLY A 875 -13.64 -18.91 -23.34
N GLN A 876 -14.24 -19.96 -23.90
CA GLN A 876 -15.29 -19.84 -24.93
C GLN A 876 -16.56 -19.14 -24.44
N ILE A 877 -16.86 -19.22 -23.14
CA ILE A 877 -18.06 -18.58 -22.55
C ILE A 877 -17.85 -17.06 -22.49
N VAL A 878 -16.67 -16.62 -22.04
CA VAL A 878 -16.31 -15.19 -22.04
C VAL A 878 -16.24 -14.66 -23.47
N GLU A 879 -15.61 -15.39 -24.39
CA GLU A 879 -15.52 -15.00 -25.80
C GLU A 879 -16.90 -14.81 -26.45
N CYS A 880 -17.83 -15.75 -26.22
CA CYS A 880 -19.19 -15.67 -26.75
C CYS A 880 -19.95 -14.45 -26.20
N ALA A 881 -19.81 -14.15 -24.90
CA ALA A 881 -20.43 -12.98 -24.28
C ALA A 881 -19.82 -11.64 -24.78
N VAL A 882 -18.49 -11.59 -24.95
CA VAL A 882 -17.77 -10.44 -25.52
C VAL A 882 -18.18 -10.20 -26.97
N ARG A 883 -18.22 -11.26 -27.79
CA ARG A 883 -18.65 -11.19 -29.20
C ARG A 883 -20.08 -10.68 -29.32
N GLY A 884 -21.00 -11.22 -28.52
CA GLY A 884 -22.40 -10.82 -28.51
C GLY A 884 -22.61 -9.35 -28.14
N GLU A 885 -21.87 -8.79 -27.18
CA GLU A 885 -21.99 -7.36 -26.86
C GLU A 885 -21.30 -6.46 -27.91
N ALA A 886 -20.21 -6.90 -28.53
CA ALA A 886 -19.58 -6.19 -29.64
C ALA A 886 -20.51 -6.09 -30.87
N GLU A 887 -21.12 -7.21 -31.27
CA GLU A 887 -22.13 -7.24 -32.34
C GLU A 887 -23.40 -6.46 -31.95
N SER A 888 -23.80 -6.48 -30.68
CA SER A 888 -24.90 -5.68 -30.13
C SER A 888 -24.67 -4.17 -30.22
N ILE A 889 -23.42 -3.70 -30.07
CA ILE A 889 -23.02 -2.30 -30.27
C ILE A 889 -22.96 -1.97 -31.78
N LEU A 890 -22.32 -2.82 -32.58
CA LEU A 890 -22.17 -2.62 -34.03
C LEU A 890 -23.50 -2.62 -34.78
N ALA A 891 -24.52 -3.33 -34.28
CA ALA A 891 -25.87 -3.29 -34.84
C ALA A 891 -26.68 -2.02 -34.46
N LYS A 892 -26.15 -1.12 -33.62
CA LYS A 892 -26.93 -0.01 -33.01
C LYS A 892 -26.25 1.35 -33.01
N TYR A 893 -24.96 1.48 -33.36
CA TYR A 893 -24.23 2.73 -33.17
C TYR A 893 -24.84 3.96 -33.88
N HIS A 894 -25.50 3.77 -35.03
CA HIS A 894 -26.24 4.83 -35.73
C HIS A 894 -27.40 5.46 -34.93
N THR A 895 -27.87 4.81 -33.86
CA THR A 895 -28.99 5.30 -33.02
C THR A 895 -28.54 5.97 -31.72
N TYR A 896 -27.22 6.11 -31.52
CA TYR A 896 -26.64 6.66 -30.30
C TYR A 896 -26.43 8.18 -30.41
N ASP A 897 -26.71 8.91 -29.32
CA ASP A 897 -26.28 10.29 -29.17
C ASP A 897 -24.75 10.38 -29.02
N ALA A 898 -24.15 11.57 -29.14
CA ALA A 898 -22.69 11.72 -29.11
C ALA A 898 -22.05 11.14 -27.83
N PRO A 899 -22.57 11.35 -26.59
CA PRO A 899 -22.06 10.71 -25.39
C PRO A 899 -22.12 9.18 -25.42
N THR A 900 -23.24 8.60 -25.88
CA THR A 900 -23.40 7.14 -25.99
C THR A 900 -22.55 6.56 -27.10
N LEU A 901 -22.35 7.28 -28.21
CA LEU A 901 -21.49 6.89 -29.33
C LEU A 901 -20.01 6.84 -28.89
N LEU A 902 -19.54 7.84 -28.12
CA LEU A 902 -18.20 7.79 -27.52
C LEU A 902 -18.05 6.60 -26.55
N ALA A 903 -19.02 6.39 -25.66
CA ALA A 903 -19.03 5.26 -24.73
C ALA A 903 -19.09 3.90 -25.48
N ALA A 904 -19.75 3.85 -26.63
CA ALA A 904 -19.79 2.69 -27.52
C ALA A 904 -18.43 2.42 -28.18
N MET A 905 -17.78 3.45 -28.74
CA MET A 905 -16.42 3.33 -29.29
C MET A 905 -15.43 2.82 -28.23
N GLN A 906 -15.45 3.42 -27.03
CA GLN A 906 -14.56 3.06 -25.93
C GLN A 906 -14.79 1.62 -25.46
N SER A 907 -16.06 1.21 -25.34
CA SER A 907 -16.42 -0.17 -25.01
C SER A 907 -15.98 -1.14 -26.12
N LEU A 908 -16.19 -0.78 -27.39
CA LEU A 908 -15.83 -1.60 -28.54
C LEU A 908 -14.32 -1.80 -28.68
N MET A 909 -13.50 -0.76 -28.43
CA MET A 909 -12.04 -0.88 -28.37
C MET A 909 -11.60 -1.96 -27.36
N ILE A 910 -12.19 -1.94 -26.16
CA ILE A 910 -11.88 -2.91 -25.11
C ILE A 910 -12.42 -4.32 -25.45
N LEU A 911 -13.62 -4.41 -26.06
CA LEU A 911 -14.18 -5.68 -26.53
C LEU A 911 -13.34 -6.29 -27.67
N LEU A 912 -12.75 -5.48 -28.57
CA LEU A 912 -11.82 -5.95 -29.58
C LEU A 912 -10.53 -6.49 -28.96
N ILE A 913 -9.99 -5.86 -27.91
CA ILE A 913 -8.86 -6.42 -27.14
C ILE A 913 -9.25 -7.79 -26.56
N LEU A 914 -10.46 -7.94 -26.01
CA LEU A 914 -10.96 -9.21 -25.49
C LEU A 914 -11.27 -10.27 -26.56
N LEU A 915 -11.51 -9.89 -27.83
CA LEU A 915 -11.64 -10.83 -28.95
C LEU A 915 -10.29 -11.25 -29.55
N ILE A 916 -9.29 -10.37 -29.51
CA ILE A 916 -7.89 -10.69 -29.87
C ILE A 916 -7.25 -11.56 -28.77
N PHE A 917 -7.65 -11.33 -27.50
CA PHE A 917 -7.24 -12.11 -26.35
C PHE A 917 -8.43 -12.76 -25.58
N PRO A 918 -9.13 -13.79 -26.10
CA PRO A 918 -10.25 -14.46 -25.40
C PRO A 918 -9.97 -14.99 -23.99
N SER A 919 -8.72 -15.32 -23.68
CA SER A 919 -8.22 -15.67 -22.35
C SER A 919 -7.04 -14.79 -21.93
N ASN A 920 -6.98 -14.49 -20.63
CA ASN A 920 -5.90 -13.74 -20.00
C ASN A 920 -4.56 -14.53 -19.93
N ARG A 921 -4.59 -15.87 -20.06
CA ARG A 921 -3.40 -16.75 -19.96
C ARG A 921 -2.75 -17.11 -21.30
N GLN A 922 -3.37 -16.85 -22.44
CA GLN A 922 -2.86 -17.35 -23.73
C GLN A 922 -1.59 -16.63 -24.23
N SER A 923 -0.77 -17.32 -25.02
CA SER A 923 0.47 -16.81 -25.63
C SER A 923 0.32 -16.31 -27.07
N THR A 924 -0.73 -16.72 -27.79
CA THR A 924 -0.99 -16.39 -29.21
C THR A 924 -2.17 -15.43 -29.38
N LEU A 925 -2.22 -14.66 -30.46
CA LEU A 925 -3.42 -13.87 -30.81
C LEU A 925 -4.51 -14.76 -31.42
N SER A 926 -5.77 -14.46 -31.11
CA SER A 926 -6.94 -15.06 -31.76
C SER A 926 -7.39 -14.24 -32.98
N VAL A 927 -7.77 -14.94 -34.06
CA VAL A 927 -8.27 -14.31 -35.29
C VAL A 927 -9.69 -13.79 -35.06
N VAL A 928 -9.84 -12.47 -34.95
CA VAL A 928 -11.16 -11.81 -34.88
C VAL A 928 -11.91 -12.00 -36.21
N PRO A 929 -13.19 -12.40 -36.20
CA PRO A 929 -14.00 -12.55 -37.43
C PRO A 929 -14.03 -11.29 -38.31
N GLY A 930 -13.83 -11.48 -39.62
CA GLY A 930 -13.66 -10.37 -40.57
C GLY A 930 -14.87 -9.42 -40.68
N HIS A 931 -16.09 -9.91 -40.44
CA HIS A 931 -17.30 -9.06 -40.43
C HIS A 931 -17.29 -8.05 -39.28
N ILE A 932 -16.67 -8.38 -38.14
CA ILE A 932 -16.53 -7.47 -37.02
C ILE A 932 -15.60 -6.32 -37.41
N PHE A 933 -14.45 -6.59 -38.02
CA PHE A 933 -13.56 -5.51 -38.49
C PHE A 933 -14.17 -4.67 -39.62
N ALA A 934 -14.99 -5.26 -40.50
CA ALA A 934 -15.73 -4.49 -41.52
C ALA A 934 -16.70 -3.49 -40.86
N ALA A 935 -17.54 -3.94 -39.92
CA ALA A 935 -18.47 -3.07 -39.20
C ALA A 935 -17.75 -2.05 -38.28
N VAL A 936 -16.57 -2.39 -37.74
CA VAL A 936 -15.70 -1.44 -37.02
C VAL A 936 -15.20 -0.32 -37.95
N GLN A 937 -14.86 -0.63 -39.21
CA GLN A 937 -14.47 0.39 -40.20
C GLN A 937 -15.65 1.29 -40.58
N GLU A 938 -16.86 0.75 -40.72
CA GLU A 938 -18.07 1.55 -40.94
C GLU A 938 -18.35 2.50 -39.76
N LEU A 939 -18.25 2.00 -38.53
CA LEU A 939 -18.37 2.80 -37.31
C LEU A 939 -17.29 3.89 -37.24
N ALA A 940 -16.04 3.56 -37.59
CA ALA A 940 -14.95 4.54 -37.68
C ALA A 940 -15.25 5.65 -38.72
N ASN A 941 -15.77 5.29 -39.90
CA ASN A 941 -16.16 6.25 -40.93
C ASN A 941 -17.30 7.18 -40.44
N HIS A 942 -18.29 6.64 -39.72
CA HIS A 942 -19.37 7.43 -39.14
C HIS A 942 -18.88 8.37 -38.02
N VAL A 943 -17.96 7.90 -37.17
CA VAL A 943 -17.29 8.69 -36.12
C VAL A 943 -16.51 9.85 -36.73
N LEU A 944 -15.78 9.62 -37.84
CA LEU A 944 -15.09 10.68 -38.59
C LEU A 944 -16.08 11.70 -39.18
N SER A 945 -17.23 11.24 -39.71
CA SER A 945 -18.25 12.13 -40.29
C SER A 945 -18.92 13.06 -39.27
N THR A 946 -18.84 12.74 -37.98
CA THR A 946 -19.42 13.54 -36.88
C THR A 946 -18.41 14.51 -36.23
N GLY A 947 -17.31 14.85 -36.91
CA GLY A 947 -16.34 15.89 -36.52
C GLY A 947 -15.30 15.45 -35.48
N MET A 948 -14.04 15.88 -35.66
CA MET A 948 -12.88 15.45 -34.84
C MET A 948 -11.97 16.61 -34.37
N MET A 949 -12.38 17.85 -34.63
CA MET A 949 -11.67 19.10 -34.34
C MET A 949 -12.73 20.16 -34.03
N LEU A 950 -12.52 20.96 -32.99
CA LEU A 950 -13.40 22.06 -32.62
C LEU A 950 -13.07 23.34 -33.38
N HIS A 951 -14.04 24.24 -33.51
CA HIS A 951 -13.83 25.52 -34.19
C HIS A 951 -12.85 26.41 -33.41
N GLU A 952 -12.89 26.32 -32.09
CA GLU A 952 -12.00 27.03 -31.17
C GLU A 952 -10.56 26.51 -31.29
N GLU A 953 -10.33 25.18 -31.29
CA GLU A 953 -9.03 24.56 -31.59
C GLU A 953 -8.49 25.03 -32.96
N ALA A 954 -9.32 24.96 -34.01
CA ALA A 954 -8.97 25.40 -35.35
C ALA A 954 -8.69 26.92 -35.47
N SER A 955 -9.16 27.72 -34.51
CA SER A 955 -8.99 29.18 -34.45
C SER A 955 -7.95 29.63 -33.41
N HIS A 956 -7.28 28.69 -32.73
CA HIS A 956 -6.36 28.92 -31.61
C HIS A 956 -6.98 29.70 -30.44
N VAL A 957 -8.20 29.31 -30.07
CA VAL A 957 -8.98 29.86 -28.95
C VAL A 957 -9.35 28.71 -27.99
N ARG A 958 -9.56 29.02 -26.70
CA ARG A 958 -9.91 28.00 -25.69
C ARG A 958 -11.35 27.48 -25.87
N PRO A 959 -11.58 26.18 -26.17
CA PRO A 959 -12.90 25.57 -26.19
C PRO A 959 -13.51 25.40 -24.78
N PRO A 960 -14.80 25.05 -24.65
CA PRO A 960 -15.39 24.62 -23.39
C PRO A 960 -14.85 23.24 -22.95
N TRP A 961 -14.41 23.10 -21.70
CA TRP A 961 -13.67 21.91 -21.20
C TRP A 961 -14.40 20.58 -21.47
N ARG A 962 -15.70 20.51 -21.16
CA ARG A 962 -16.49 19.28 -21.34
C ARG A 962 -16.64 18.87 -22.81
N ILE A 963 -16.62 19.83 -23.73
CA ILE A 963 -16.68 19.57 -25.18
C ILE A 963 -15.30 19.16 -25.69
N TRP A 964 -14.24 19.86 -25.27
CA TRP A 964 -12.85 19.48 -25.57
C TRP A 964 -12.54 18.05 -25.13
N ALA A 965 -12.79 17.72 -23.85
CA ALA A 965 -12.50 16.40 -23.31
C ALA A 965 -13.34 15.29 -23.99
N HIS A 966 -14.54 15.60 -24.49
CA HIS A 966 -15.35 14.69 -25.29
C HIS A 966 -14.71 14.41 -26.67
N ILE A 967 -14.31 15.46 -27.40
CA ILE A 967 -13.67 15.30 -28.72
C ILE A 967 -12.27 14.68 -28.58
N GLU A 968 -11.49 15.05 -27.58
CA GLU A 968 -10.18 14.47 -27.31
C GLU A 968 -10.27 12.98 -26.96
N ALA A 969 -11.25 12.57 -26.14
CA ALA A 969 -11.53 11.16 -25.89
C ALA A 969 -11.95 10.42 -27.18
N LYS A 970 -12.71 11.08 -28.07
CA LYS A 970 -13.10 10.55 -29.38
C LYS A 970 -11.88 10.35 -30.30
N ARG A 971 -10.97 11.33 -30.37
CA ARG A 971 -9.68 11.25 -31.11
C ARG A 971 -8.82 10.09 -30.61
N ARG A 972 -8.58 10.04 -29.30
CA ARG A 972 -7.80 9.00 -28.61
C ARG A 972 -8.36 7.60 -28.87
N THR A 973 -9.66 7.43 -28.69
CA THR A 973 -10.33 6.14 -28.91
C THR A 973 -10.21 5.67 -30.36
N LEU A 974 -10.45 6.56 -31.33
CA LEU A 974 -10.38 6.22 -32.75
C LEU A 974 -8.98 5.78 -33.18
N MET A 975 -7.94 6.48 -32.73
CA MET A 975 -6.55 6.06 -33.00
C MET A 975 -6.25 4.66 -32.46
N CYS A 976 -6.67 4.38 -31.23
CA CYS A 976 -6.41 3.08 -30.61
C CYS A 976 -7.07 1.93 -31.38
N ILE A 977 -8.28 2.14 -31.94
CA ILE A 977 -8.96 1.15 -32.80
C ILE A 977 -8.12 0.87 -34.06
N TYR A 978 -7.62 1.91 -34.74
CA TYR A 978 -6.76 1.74 -35.91
C TYR A 978 -5.43 1.06 -35.58
N PHE A 979 -4.79 1.40 -34.45
CA PHE A 979 -3.52 0.80 -34.03
C PHE A 979 -3.66 -0.65 -33.58
N LEU A 980 -4.74 -0.99 -32.87
CA LEU A 980 -5.06 -2.37 -32.49
C LEU A 980 -5.31 -3.22 -33.74
N HIS A 981 -6.10 -2.71 -34.68
CA HIS A 981 -6.35 -3.39 -35.94
C HIS A 981 -5.09 -3.48 -36.83
N TRP A 982 -4.23 -2.45 -36.86
CA TRP A 982 -2.93 -2.50 -37.53
C TRP A 982 -2.02 -3.57 -36.94
N ALA A 983 -1.86 -3.60 -35.61
CA ALA A 983 -1.02 -4.57 -34.93
C ALA A 983 -1.51 -6.02 -35.11
N ASN A 984 -2.83 -6.23 -34.99
CA ASN A 984 -3.45 -7.52 -35.29
C ASN A 984 -3.26 -7.93 -36.76
N SER A 985 -3.44 -7.00 -37.70
CA SER A 985 -3.29 -7.27 -39.13
C SER A 985 -1.85 -7.59 -39.52
N ALA A 986 -0.88 -6.86 -38.96
CA ALA A 986 0.54 -7.10 -39.16
C ALA A 986 0.98 -8.46 -38.59
N TYR A 987 0.49 -8.84 -37.40
CA TYR A 987 0.74 -10.15 -36.80
C TYR A 987 0.17 -11.31 -37.63
N HIS A 988 -1.02 -11.15 -38.21
CA HIS A 988 -1.68 -12.18 -39.03
C HIS A 988 -1.36 -12.09 -40.54
N GLY A 989 -0.54 -11.14 -40.99
CA GLY A 989 -0.19 -10.96 -42.41
C GLY A 989 -1.34 -10.50 -43.32
N VAL A 990 -2.41 -9.91 -42.76
CA VAL A 990 -3.61 -9.48 -43.49
C VAL A 990 -3.62 -7.97 -43.76
N ARG A 991 -4.53 -7.51 -44.63
CA ARG A 991 -4.67 -6.07 -44.94
C ARG A 991 -5.24 -5.30 -43.75
N HIS A 992 -4.55 -4.24 -43.36
CA HIS A 992 -5.04 -3.27 -42.37
C HIS A 992 -5.93 -2.17 -43.01
N PHE A 993 -6.71 -1.48 -42.18
CA PHE A 993 -7.40 -0.22 -42.50
C PHE A 993 -6.48 0.83 -43.14
N ASN A 994 -7.06 1.77 -43.90
CA ASN A 994 -6.32 2.91 -44.48
C ASN A 994 -6.36 4.12 -43.53
N CYS A 995 -5.19 4.54 -43.03
CA CYS A 995 -5.07 5.63 -42.06
C CYS A 995 -5.10 7.04 -42.67
N LEU A 996 -5.12 7.23 -44.00
CA LEU A 996 -5.13 8.57 -44.62
C LEU A 996 -6.30 9.45 -44.14
N GLN A 997 -7.45 8.84 -43.84
CA GLN A 997 -8.63 9.54 -43.32
C GLN A 997 -8.41 10.15 -41.92
N LEU A 998 -7.46 9.63 -41.14
CA LEU A 998 -7.07 10.16 -39.83
C LEU A 998 -6.15 11.37 -39.96
N GLY A 999 -5.53 11.62 -41.12
CA GLY A 999 -4.49 12.66 -41.28
C GLY A 999 -4.95 14.08 -40.97
N ARG A 1000 -6.25 14.38 -41.10
CA ARG A 1000 -6.87 15.67 -40.76
C ARG A 1000 -7.33 15.79 -39.29
N MET A 1001 -7.20 14.72 -38.51
CA MET A 1001 -7.44 14.75 -37.07
C MET A 1001 -6.23 15.36 -36.36
N LEU A 1002 -6.47 15.95 -35.19
CA LEU A 1002 -5.40 16.47 -34.33
C LEU A 1002 -4.58 15.34 -33.65
N ALA A 1003 -3.36 15.67 -33.27
CA ALA A 1003 -2.55 14.92 -32.32
C ALA A 1003 -3.27 14.79 -30.97
N THR A 1004 -2.85 13.86 -30.11
CA THR A 1004 -3.38 13.80 -28.75
C THR A 1004 -2.89 15.01 -27.95
N GLY A 1005 -3.80 15.67 -27.23
CA GLY A 1005 -3.49 16.86 -26.45
C GLY A 1005 -2.60 16.58 -25.22
N PRO A 1006 -1.90 17.61 -24.70
CA PRO A 1006 -0.98 17.53 -23.57
C PRO A 1006 -1.47 16.69 -22.38
N LYS A 1007 -0.56 15.89 -21.81
CA LYS A 1007 -0.81 15.00 -20.66
C LYS A 1007 -1.53 15.70 -19.51
N TRP A 1008 -1.08 16.90 -19.16
CA TRP A 1008 -1.63 17.68 -18.04
C TRP A 1008 -2.96 18.39 -18.35
N LEU A 1009 -3.31 18.62 -19.63
CA LEU A 1009 -4.68 19.00 -20.00
C LEU A 1009 -5.62 17.80 -19.91
N TRP A 1010 -5.18 16.62 -20.37
CA TRP A 1010 -5.96 15.37 -20.30
C TRP A 1010 -6.14 14.83 -18.87
N GLN A 1011 -5.24 15.17 -17.95
CA GLN A 1011 -5.32 14.77 -16.54
C GLN A 1011 -6.03 15.81 -15.63
N ALA A 1012 -6.47 16.95 -16.17
CA ALA A 1012 -7.14 17.99 -15.39
C ALA A 1012 -8.51 17.51 -14.88
N ARG A 1013 -8.66 17.42 -13.55
CA ARG A 1013 -9.87 16.87 -12.92
C ARG A 1013 -11.08 17.81 -12.90
N ASP A 1014 -10.87 19.11 -13.08
CA ASP A 1014 -11.90 20.13 -13.02
C ASP A 1014 -11.71 21.26 -14.05
N GLU A 1015 -12.82 21.93 -14.38
CA GLU A 1015 -12.88 22.97 -15.41
C GLU A 1015 -12.02 24.20 -15.10
N LYS A 1016 -11.84 24.57 -13.83
CA LYS A 1016 -11.08 25.75 -13.40
C LYS A 1016 -9.58 25.48 -13.52
N THR A 1017 -9.12 24.30 -13.12
CA THR A 1017 -7.74 23.83 -13.33
C THR A 1017 -7.43 23.73 -14.81
N TRP A 1018 -8.27 23.06 -15.60
CA TRP A 1018 -8.11 22.98 -17.05
C TRP A 1018 -8.09 24.36 -17.72
N THR A 1019 -8.98 25.27 -17.33
CA THR A 1019 -9.05 26.64 -17.86
C THR A 1019 -7.78 27.46 -17.59
N ASN A 1020 -7.12 27.25 -16.45
CA ASN A 1020 -5.83 27.86 -16.12
C ASN A 1020 -4.72 27.28 -17.01
N LEU A 1021 -4.65 25.95 -17.08
CA LEU A 1021 -3.65 25.21 -17.84
C LEU A 1021 -3.74 25.53 -19.35
N TYR A 1022 -4.93 25.47 -19.95
CA TYR A 1022 -5.12 25.80 -21.37
C TYR A 1022 -4.77 27.27 -21.68
N GLY A 1023 -4.98 28.18 -20.71
CA GLY A 1023 -4.55 29.57 -20.81
C GLY A 1023 -3.02 29.76 -20.83
N ARG A 1024 -2.25 28.83 -20.23
CA ARG A 1024 -0.79 28.79 -20.34
C ARG A 1024 -0.37 28.13 -21.65
N TRP A 1025 -1.02 27.04 -22.01
CA TRP A 1025 -0.77 26.30 -23.25
C TRP A 1025 -0.87 27.22 -24.48
N LEU A 1026 -1.96 27.98 -24.61
CA LEU A 1026 -2.14 28.99 -25.67
C LEU A 1026 -1.09 30.11 -25.69
N ALA A 1027 -0.40 30.36 -24.58
CA ALA A 1027 0.65 31.37 -24.46
C ALA A 1027 2.07 30.82 -24.71
N GLN A 1028 2.23 29.49 -24.72
CA GLN A 1028 3.47 28.78 -25.06
C GLN A 1028 3.45 28.33 -26.53
N TRP A 1029 2.29 27.91 -27.03
CA TRP A 1029 2.11 27.36 -28.36
C TRP A 1029 1.80 28.46 -29.40
N ASP A 1030 2.83 29.08 -29.99
CA ASP A 1030 2.70 30.20 -30.96
C ASP A 1030 2.41 29.72 -32.40
N GLY A 1031 1.38 28.87 -32.59
CA GLY A 1031 1.07 28.31 -33.90
C GLY A 1031 -0.16 27.40 -33.92
N LYS A 1032 -0.38 26.70 -35.04
CA LYS A 1032 -1.43 25.67 -35.14
C LYS A 1032 -1.01 24.41 -34.38
N GLU A 1033 -1.97 23.75 -33.74
CA GLU A 1033 -1.83 22.38 -33.24
C GLU A 1033 -1.37 21.42 -34.35
N ILE A 1034 -0.75 20.30 -33.98
CA ILE A 1034 -0.28 19.29 -34.93
C ILE A 1034 -1.46 18.45 -35.40
N ILE A 1035 -1.63 18.31 -36.72
CA ILE A 1035 -2.50 17.27 -37.30
C ILE A 1035 -1.70 16.00 -37.61
N GLN A 1036 -2.37 14.86 -37.56
CA GLN A 1036 -1.76 13.53 -37.64
C GLN A 1036 -1.01 13.28 -38.97
N ALA A 1037 -1.34 14.00 -40.04
CA ALA A 1037 -0.59 13.99 -41.30
C ALA A 1037 0.86 14.50 -41.13
N GLU A 1038 1.12 15.46 -40.24
CA GLU A 1038 2.44 16.09 -40.08
C GLU A 1038 3.50 15.11 -39.55
N PHE A 1039 3.12 14.11 -38.76
CA PHE A 1039 4.03 13.04 -38.30
C PHE A 1039 4.58 12.17 -39.45
N PHE A 1040 3.87 12.09 -40.58
CA PHE A 1040 4.38 11.43 -41.79
C PHE A 1040 5.35 12.32 -42.59
N LEU A 1041 5.36 13.63 -42.33
CA LEU A 1041 6.25 14.61 -42.95
C LEU A 1041 7.54 14.83 -42.14
N THR A 1042 7.54 14.55 -40.82
CA THR A 1042 8.73 14.68 -39.95
C THR A 1042 9.93 13.87 -40.49
N GLU A 1043 11.10 14.49 -40.58
CA GLU A 1043 12.30 13.84 -41.13
C GLU A 1043 12.73 12.59 -40.32
N ARG A 1044 13.48 11.68 -40.96
CA ARG A 1044 14.01 10.48 -40.32
C ARG A 1044 15.35 10.76 -39.64
N GLY A 1045 15.33 10.98 -38.34
CA GLY A 1045 16.55 11.12 -37.53
C GLY A 1045 16.28 11.20 -36.02
N PRO A 1046 17.33 11.39 -35.21
CA PRO A 1046 17.21 11.71 -33.79
C PRO A 1046 16.86 13.19 -33.53
N VAL A 1047 16.86 14.02 -34.58
CA VAL A 1047 16.42 15.42 -34.56
C VAL A 1047 15.05 15.47 -35.24
N MET A 1048 14.10 16.21 -34.66
CA MET A 1048 12.75 16.38 -35.19
C MET A 1048 12.49 17.86 -35.53
N ASP A 1049 11.33 18.15 -36.13
CA ASP A 1049 10.84 19.53 -36.22
C ASP A 1049 10.49 20.07 -34.83
N SER A 1050 10.76 21.35 -34.55
CA SER A 1050 10.60 21.92 -33.21
C SER A 1050 9.16 21.95 -32.71
N ARG A 1051 8.13 21.93 -33.57
CA ARG A 1051 6.75 21.73 -33.13
C ARG A 1051 6.51 20.29 -32.69
N VAL A 1052 7.08 19.30 -33.39
CA VAL A 1052 6.97 17.87 -33.02
C VAL A 1052 7.74 17.60 -31.73
N GLU A 1053 8.89 18.23 -31.52
CA GLU A 1053 9.66 18.19 -30.28
C GLU A 1053 8.86 18.80 -29.12
N MET A 1054 8.31 20.02 -29.28
CA MET A 1054 7.46 20.68 -28.28
C MET A 1054 6.15 19.92 -27.97
N TRP A 1055 5.60 19.16 -28.93
CA TRP A 1055 4.48 18.24 -28.66
C TRP A 1055 4.92 16.99 -27.88
N LEU A 1056 6.13 16.48 -28.15
CA LEU A 1056 6.72 15.35 -27.42
C LEU A 1056 7.06 15.69 -25.96
N GLU A 1057 7.45 16.93 -25.67
CA GLU A 1057 7.65 17.43 -24.28
C GLU A 1057 6.39 17.27 -23.42
N ASP A 1058 5.21 17.47 -24.02
CA ASP A 1058 3.89 17.42 -23.37
C ASP A 1058 3.15 16.08 -23.55
N ALA A 1059 3.73 15.13 -24.28
CA ALA A 1059 3.08 13.87 -24.66
C ALA A 1059 2.82 12.94 -23.45
N ASP A 1060 1.73 12.17 -23.54
CA ASP A 1060 1.43 11.12 -22.56
C ASP A 1060 1.83 9.72 -23.07
N GLU A 1061 1.49 8.69 -22.29
CA GLU A 1061 1.82 7.31 -22.61
C GLU A 1061 1.20 6.84 -23.95
N LEU A 1062 0.10 7.44 -24.39
CA LEU A 1062 -0.50 7.18 -25.70
C LEU A 1062 0.20 7.98 -26.81
N GLY A 1063 0.63 9.22 -26.54
CA GLY A 1063 1.50 10.00 -27.43
C GLY A 1063 2.82 9.28 -27.77
N MET A 1064 3.46 8.68 -26.77
CA MET A 1064 4.69 7.89 -26.96
C MET A 1064 4.44 6.60 -27.77
N LEU A 1065 3.28 5.96 -27.61
CA LEU A 1065 2.87 4.82 -28.45
C LEU A 1065 2.60 5.25 -29.90
N ILE A 1066 2.01 6.42 -30.15
CA ILE A 1066 1.82 6.98 -31.51
C ILE A 1066 3.18 7.09 -32.23
N MET A 1067 4.18 7.72 -31.61
CA MET A 1067 5.49 7.91 -32.23
C MET A 1067 6.24 6.60 -32.46
N THR A 1068 6.02 5.59 -31.62
CA THR A 1068 6.55 4.23 -31.82
C THR A 1068 6.03 3.61 -33.13
N ILE A 1069 4.78 3.89 -33.53
CA ILE A 1069 4.18 3.41 -34.80
C ILE A 1069 4.67 4.23 -36.00
N MET A 1070 4.79 5.56 -35.85
CA MET A 1070 5.25 6.45 -36.92
C MET A 1070 6.66 6.12 -37.41
N ASN A 1071 7.51 5.59 -36.53
CA ASN A 1071 8.84 5.10 -36.87
C ASN A 1071 8.85 3.70 -37.53
N ALA A 1072 7.88 2.84 -37.21
CA ALA A 1072 7.74 1.50 -37.79
C ALA A 1072 7.05 1.49 -39.16
N SER A 1073 6.19 2.47 -39.43
CA SER A 1073 5.36 2.50 -40.65
C SER A 1073 6.18 2.80 -41.90
N GLN A 1074 6.11 1.93 -42.91
CA GLN A 1074 6.68 2.20 -44.23
C GLN A 1074 5.88 3.33 -44.91
N ARG A 1075 6.49 4.52 -45.01
CA ARG A 1075 5.90 5.68 -45.69
C ARG A 1075 6.06 5.54 -47.20
N ASP A 1076 4.97 5.34 -47.92
CA ASP A 1076 4.91 5.53 -49.37
C ASP A 1076 4.54 7.00 -49.66
N LEU A 1077 5.56 7.82 -49.92
CA LEU A 1077 5.43 9.28 -49.99
C LEU A 1077 4.60 9.77 -51.19
N SER A 1078 4.34 8.89 -52.17
CA SER A 1078 3.51 9.14 -53.38
C SER A 1078 2.02 9.34 -53.13
N THR A 1079 1.55 9.22 -51.88
CA THR A 1079 0.12 9.24 -51.54
C THR A 1079 -0.27 10.28 -50.48
N ILE A 1080 0.68 11.10 -50.05
CA ILE A 1080 0.49 12.04 -48.94
C ILE A 1080 0.11 13.43 -49.50
N PRO A 1081 -1.00 14.04 -49.05
CA PRO A 1081 -1.29 15.43 -49.36
C PRO A 1081 -0.39 16.37 -48.56
N ASP A 1082 0.06 17.46 -49.19
CA ASP A 1082 0.81 18.52 -48.52
C ASP A 1082 -0.04 19.30 -47.50
N ALA A 1083 0.59 20.22 -46.77
CA ALA A 1083 -0.06 21.07 -45.76
C ALA A 1083 -1.10 22.05 -46.33
N GLU A 1084 -1.21 22.17 -47.66
CA GLU A 1084 -2.18 23.01 -48.38
C GLU A 1084 -3.32 22.17 -48.99
N GLY A 1085 -3.13 20.85 -49.09
CA GLY A 1085 -4.13 19.86 -49.51
C GLY A 1085 -3.87 19.19 -50.86
N ASN A 1086 -2.74 19.46 -51.54
CA ASN A 1086 -2.42 18.86 -52.83
C ASN A 1086 -1.77 17.48 -52.67
N ILE A 1087 -2.25 16.47 -53.39
CA ILE A 1087 -1.65 15.12 -53.38
C ILE A 1087 -0.33 15.14 -54.16
N VAL A 1088 0.77 14.78 -53.50
CA VAL A 1088 2.11 14.80 -54.10
C VAL A 1088 2.50 13.45 -54.72
N GLY A 1089 2.09 13.27 -55.97
CA GLY A 1089 2.78 12.41 -56.97
C GLY A 1089 2.49 10.92 -56.95
#